data_AF-A0A0G4KES6-F1
#
_entry.id   AF-A0A0G4KES6-F1
#
_cell.length_a   1.000
_cell.length_b   1.000
_cell.length_c   1.000
_cell.angle_alpha   90.00
_cell.angle_beta   90.00
_cell.angle_gamma   90.00
#
_symmetry.space_group_name_H-M   'P 1'
#
loop_
_entity.id
_entity.type
_entity.pdbx_description
1 polymer ?
#
loop_
_entity_poly.entity_id
_entity_poly.type
_entity_poly.pdbx_seq_one_letter_code
_entity_poly.pdbx_strand_id
1 'polypeptide(L)'
;MMQLQQMSDPAPETYLDRAAAKRAHQLAQIPAEWRLASIPSVSSAPSALAYIRSHGLLTTEELHITETCDAAVLLHKLARGELSSLQVVRAFAKRAAIAHQLTTCCTEILFDEAFAEAQRLDDVLARTGKTVGPLHGLPVSIKDCLDIKGKDSTVGWVGLVGKPAARDSNTAQVLRKLGAVFYVKTNVPQSMMMSDSYNHVWGQCVGALNRNLISGGSSGGESTLISARGSILGVGTDIGGSIRIPAALTGLYGLSPTLSRHTYERGGPRQHIVRPVAGPLAGTLSGIETYMKAFQEGEPWKVDSQVAPIPWRSECCVIPSTKRLRIGYIIDDGVVKTQPPVERAVQETIAALKAAGHEMIEWDASSHARAYDLWEKAILSDGGLACKKLCDMSGEPLIEGLGKGSHLAKISGTLKWLEDPKNKKYDDDLVIMIDAYDVWFQLPPETLVARYHALRAAEDKRIAQRMGKAFAREKISSKVIFSASKRCGPNEIRSVACYPVPESPLPNDIYGAVTDTMDGPSQWAGLRTRHLVSGFVVGPVKDMRRIFQRANRNMVKCLEGDQKGDKYYLPKCHKGSDQSFFNEMFGQQEYHREVMRRHHRNAWDRFLDGMVPTRPGAPRRPHKIETLLIDDPLNPSFDHQLMSDPDYHVDQRYEFGIMVDHFSEVSHQTSNALHDTTFVNHSAPLGPQVDKPAHGQKIICSPRAPMPRDLVDSTGGLELFAEQGRPRWEQLPLYSEVCNGVIPVVAHHNWVNKKPIDTLWPSMWWTGHARQLLEARRAQAKDKIERKHVGGVDTDTGKSLTWDDLCPAEWEKDVFLD
;
A
#
# COMPACT_ATOMS: atom_id res chain seq x y z
N MET A 1 57.50 29.25 -7.43
CA MET A 1 56.56 28.16 -7.14
C MET A 1 55.31 28.78 -6.53
N MET A 2 54.24 28.96 -7.31
CA MET A 2 52.90 29.27 -6.79
C MET A 2 52.03 28.03 -7.02
N GLN A 3 51.59 27.41 -5.93
CA GLN A 3 50.64 26.30 -5.94
C GLN A 3 49.24 26.84 -6.27
N LEU A 4 48.66 26.34 -7.36
CA LEU A 4 47.23 26.46 -7.65
C LEU A 4 46.48 25.42 -6.79
N GLN A 5 45.70 25.88 -5.82
CA GLN A 5 44.71 25.06 -5.14
C GLN A 5 43.61 24.69 -6.14
N GLN A 6 43.48 23.39 -6.43
CA GLN A 6 42.28 22.83 -7.05
C GLN A 6 41.13 22.95 -6.06
N MET A 7 40.19 23.83 -6.35
CA MET A 7 38.86 23.79 -5.75
C MET A 7 38.13 22.57 -6.32
N SER A 8 37.77 21.63 -5.46
CA SER A 8 36.90 20.50 -5.80
C SER A 8 35.50 21.02 -6.10
N ASP A 9 34.91 20.58 -7.21
CA ASP A 9 33.51 20.85 -7.52
C ASP A 9 32.62 20.34 -6.37
N PRO A 10 31.63 21.12 -5.91
CA PRO A 10 30.71 20.66 -4.88
C PRO A 10 29.94 19.42 -5.36
N ALA A 11 29.71 18.48 -4.45
CA ALA A 11 28.91 17.29 -4.72
C ALA A 11 27.54 17.69 -5.30
N PRO A 12 26.96 16.92 -6.24
CA PRO A 12 25.67 17.23 -6.83
C PRO A 12 24.58 17.31 -5.74
N GLU A 13 23.81 18.41 -5.76
CA GLU A 13 22.73 18.68 -4.80
C GLU A 13 21.68 17.56 -4.85
N THR A 14 21.36 16.97 -3.68
CA THR A 14 20.39 15.88 -3.62
C THR A 14 18.95 16.40 -3.71
N TYR A 15 17.98 15.53 -4.02
CA TYR A 15 16.56 15.93 -4.00
C TYR A 15 16.10 16.40 -2.60
N LEU A 16 16.70 15.86 -1.53
CA LEU A 16 16.41 16.26 -0.15
C LEU A 16 16.90 17.68 0.14
N ASP A 17 18.08 18.04 -0.35
CA ASP A 17 18.65 19.38 -0.20
C ASP A 17 17.78 20.42 -0.91
N ARG A 18 17.39 20.16 -2.16
CA ARG A 18 16.48 21.01 -2.94
C ARG A 18 15.14 21.22 -2.23
N ALA A 19 14.56 20.13 -1.72
CA ALA A 19 13.31 20.19 -0.98
C ALA A 19 13.45 20.98 0.33
N ALA A 20 14.54 20.77 1.07
CA ALA A 20 14.84 21.51 2.29
C ALA A 20 15.04 23.01 2.03
N ALA A 21 15.78 23.37 0.98
CA ALA A 21 15.96 24.76 0.55
C ALA A 21 14.63 25.43 0.19
N LYS A 22 13.74 24.70 -0.51
CA LYS A 22 12.41 25.21 -0.84
C LYS A 22 11.52 25.43 0.38
N ARG A 23 11.52 24.51 1.35
CA ARG A 23 10.80 24.69 2.63
C ARG A 23 11.37 25.83 3.47
N ALA A 24 12.70 25.99 3.49
CA ALA A 24 13.34 27.11 4.16
C ALA A 24 12.93 28.45 3.54
N HIS A 25 12.87 28.53 2.19
CA HIS A 25 12.37 29.70 1.48
C HIS A 25 10.91 30.00 1.81
N GLN A 26 10.04 28.97 1.83
CA GLN A 26 8.63 29.09 2.22
C GLN A 26 8.49 29.64 3.66
N LEU A 27 9.22 29.09 4.63
CA LEU A 27 9.17 29.56 6.02
C LEU A 27 9.68 31.00 6.15
N ALA A 28 10.70 31.37 5.36
CA ALA A 28 11.23 32.74 5.33
C ALA A 28 10.20 33.78 4.87
N GLN A 29 9.23 33.38 4.03
CA GLN A 29 8.12 34.24 3.59
C GLN A 29 7.06 34.48 4.67
N ILE A 30 7.07 33.72 5.77
CA ILE A 30 6.17 33.97 6.92
C ILE A 30 6.81 35.05 7.81
N PRO A 31 6.13 36.15 8.16
CA PRO A 31 6.62 37.16 9.10
C PRO A 31 7.10 36.55 10.42
N ALA A 32 8.22 37.02 10.94
CA ALA A 32 8.88 36.42 12.11
C ALA A 32 7.97 36.41 13.34
N GLU A 33 7.16 37.46 13.52
CA GLU A 33 6.17 37.62 14.58
C GLU A 33 4.97 36.67 14.46
N TRP A 34 4.79 35.99 13.31
CA TRP A 34 3.74 34.98 13.11
C TRP A 34 4.29 33.55 13.20
N ARG A 35 5.61 33.39 13.37
CA ARG A 35 6.24 32.08 13.54
C ARG A 35 6.06 31.60 14.98
N LEU A 36 5.66 30.35 15.12
CA LEU A 36 5.58 29.67 16.41
C LEU A 36 7.00 29.51 16.95
N ALA A 37 7.22 29.90 18.21
CA ALA A 37 8.53 29.72 18.85
C ALA A 37 8.94 28.24 18.90
N SER A 38 7.96 27.35 19.09
CA SER A 38 8.10 25.91 18.95
C SER A 38 6.80 25.30 18.45
N ILE A 39 6.91 24.22 17.66
CA ILE A 39 5.75 23.46 17.21
C ILE A 39 5.35 22.49 18.33
N PRO A 40 4.13 22.57 18.88
CA PRO A 40 3.70 21.64 19.92
C PRO A 40 3.61 20.21 19.37
N SER A 41 3.91 19.22 20.22
CA SER A 41 3.69 17.82 19.90
C SER A 41 2.22 17.56 19.54
N VAL A 42 1.97 16.52 18.76
CA VAL A 42 0.60 16.13 18.40
C VAL A 42 -0.20 15.72 19.65
N SER A 43 0.46 15.12 20.65
CA SER A 43 -0.17 14.76 21.93
C SER A 43 -0.63 15.95 22.76
N SER A 44 0.12 17.06 22.77
CA SER A 44 -0.24 18.25 23.56
C SER A 44 -1.24 19.15 22.86
N ALA A 45 -1.21 19.18 21.53
CA ALA A 45 -2.14 19.95 20.70
C ALA A 45 -2.68 19.09 19.55
N PRO A 46 -3.59 18.14 19.82
CA PRO A 46 -4.12 17.23 18.80
C PRO A 46 -4.98 17.96 17.76
N SER A 47 -5.67 19.04 18.14
CA SER A 47 -6.43 19.87 17.20
C SER A 47 -5.67 21.16 16.89
N ALA A 48 -5.27 21.35 15.63
CA ALA A 48 -4.68 22.61 15.17
C ALA A 48 -5.68 23.76 15.30
N LEU A 49 -6.96 23.50 14.99
CA LEU A 49 -8.03 24.50 15.13
C LEU A 49 -8.17 24.98 16.58
N ALA A 50 -8.22 24.06 17.54
CA ALA A 50 -8.34 24.44 18.96
C ALA A 50 -7.10 25.22 19.43
N TYR A 51 -5.90 24.76 19.03
CA TYR A 51 -4.65 25.42 19.38
C TYR A 51 -4.57 26.85 18.83
N ILE A 52 -4.93 27.07 17.57
CA ILE A 52 -4.96 28.40 16.95
C ILE A 52 -5.87 29.35 17.72
N ARG A 53 -7.05 28.87 18.15
CA ARG A 53 -8.02 29.68 18.91
C ARG A 53 -7.51 30.12 20.28
N SER A 54 -6.70 29.29 20.94
CA SER A 54 -6.23 29.54 22.31
C SER A 54 -4.81 30.07 22.42
N HIS A 55 -3.99 30.03 21.35
CA HIS A 55 -2.57 30.42 21.44
C HIS A 55 -2.38 31.91 21.75
N GLY A 56 -3.25 32.80 21.24
CA GLY A 56 -3.14 34.24 21.45
C GLY A 56 -2.23 35.00 20.47
N LEU A 57 -1.75 34.35 19.40
CA LEU A 57 -1.08 35.06 18.31
C LEU A 57 -2.05 35.92 17.48
N LEU A 58 -3.29 35.45 17.29
CA LEU A 58 -4.35 36.21 16.64
C LEU A 58 -4.99 37.17 17.65
N THR A 59 -5.23 38.41 17.23
CA THR A 59 -6.02 39.36 18.03
C THR A 59 -7.48 38.90 18.11
N THR A 60 -8.25 39.44 19.06
CA THR A 60 -9.69 39.17 19.17
C THR A 60 -10.44 39.52 17.88
N GLU A 61 -10.03 40.61 17.21
CA GLU A 61 -10.61 41.02 15.93
C GLU A 61 -10.26 40.05 14.80
N GLU A 62 -8.99 39.64 14.68
CA GLU A 62 -8.55 38.66 13.67
C GLU A 62 -9.23 37.30 13.86
N LEU A 63 -9.41 36.87 15.13
CA LEU A 63 -10.20 35.69 15.47
C LEU A 63 -11.65 35.87 15.02
N HIS A 64 -12.29 36.98 15.36
CA HIS A 64 -13.68 37.24 14.98
C HIS A 64 -13.89 37.23 13.45
N ILE A 65 -12.98 37.85 12.69
CA ILE A 65 -13.00 37.85 11.22
C ILE A 65 -12.90 36.41 10.70
N THR A 66 -11.88 35.66 11.14
CA THR A 66 -11.62 34.30 10.62
C THR A 66 -12.58 33.23 11.13
N GLU A 67 -13.33 33.48 12.21
CA GLU A 67 -14.43 32.61 12.66
C GLU A 67 -15.72 32.82 11.85
N THR A 68 -15.77 33.81 10.96
CA THR A 68 -16.87 33.93 9.99
C THR A 68 -16.83 32.75 9.03
N CYS A 69 -17.81 31.86 9.14
CA CYS A 69 -17.81 30.57 8.43
C CYS A 69 -18.36 30.65 6.99
N ASP A 70 -19.12 31.70 6.65
CA ASP A 70 -19.79 31.85 5.35
C ASP A 70 -19.18 33.01 4.54
N ALA A 71 -18.68 32.67 3.35
CA ALA A 71 -18.12 33.63 2.40
C ALA A 71 -19.10 34.75 2.03
N ALA A 72 -20.40 34.46 1.92
CA ALA A 72 -21.41 35.46 1.59
C ALA A 72 -21.48 36.58 2.64
N VAL A 73 -21.27 36.25 3.92
CA VAL A 73 -21.27 37.22 5.01
C VAL A 73 -20.07 38.16 4.92
N LEU A 74 -18.86 37.62 4.67
CA LEU A 74 -17.68 38.46 4.48
C LEU A 74 -17.79 39.35 3.24
N LEU A 75 -18.29 38.81 2.12
CA LEU A 75 -18.50 39.58 0.90
C LEU A 75 -19.46 40.74 1.11
N HIS A 76 -20.54 40.54 1.88
CA HIS A 76 -21.47 41.62 2.21
C HIS A 76 -20.80 42.73 3.04
N LYS A 77 -19.98 42.36 4.04
CA LYS A 77 -19.23 43.33 4.85
C LYS A 77 -18.18 44.09 4.03
N LEU A 78 -17.46 43.39 3.16
CA LEU A 78 -16.47 43.96 2.24
C LEU A 78 -17.13 44.95 1.27
N ALA A 79 -18.24 44.57 0.64
CA ALA A 79 -18.94 45.42 -0.32
C ALA A 79 -19.49 46.74 0.30
N ARG A 80 -19.76 46.74 1.61
CA ARG A 80 -20.24 47.92 2.36
C ARG A 80 -19.12 48.72 3.02
N GLY A 81 -17.87 48.26 2.93
CA GLY A 81 -16.73 48.86 3.63
C GLY A 81 -16.80 48.74 5.15
N GLU A 82 -17.59 47.80 5.69
CA GLU A 82 -17.64 47.51 7.13
C GLU A 82 -16.38 46.80 7.62
N LEU A 83 -15.76 46.02 6.73
CA LEU A 83 -14.41 45.48 6.86
C LEU A 83 -13.65 45.81 5.58
N SER A 84 -12.39 46.20 5.70
CA SER A 84 -11.51 46.36 4.56
C SER A 84 -10.97 44.99 4.09
N SER A 85 -10.74 44.85 2.79
CA SER A 85 -10.07 43.71 2.17
C SER A 85 -8.71 43.45 2.82
N LEU A 86 -7.91 44.51 3.07
CA LEU A 86 -6.62 44.37 3.74
C LEU A 86 -6.76 43.79 5.15
N GLN A 87 -7.74 44.23 5.93
CA GLN A 87 -8.00 43.67 7.27
C GLN A 87 -8.35 42.19 7.20
N VAL A 88 -9.25 41.83 6.28
CA VAL A 88 -9.71 40.43 6.11
C VAL A 88 -8.56 39.53 5.64
N VAL A 89 -7.87 39.90 4.55
CA VAL A 89 -6.77 39.12 3.97
C VAL A 89 -5.63 38.96 4.98
N ARG A 90 -5.30 40.00 5.77
CA ARG A 90 -4.27 39.92 6.81
C ARG A 90 -4.66 38.93 7.93
N ALA A 91 -5.90 38.97 8.40
CA ALA A 91 -6.38 38.05 9.42
C ALA A 91 -6.31 36.58 8.95
N PHE A 92 -6.76 36.30 7.72
CA PHE A 92 -6.67 34.96 7.12
C PHE A 92 -5.22 34.53 6.84
N ALA A 93 -4.36 35.42 6.34
CA ALA A 93 -2.94 35.14 6.11
C ALA A 93 -2.21 34.74 7.40
N LYS A 94 -2.43 35.49 8.48
CA LYS A 94 -1.85 35.19 9.79
C LYS A 94 -2.34 33.86 10.35
N ARG A 95 -3.64 33.57 10.25
CA ARG A 95 -4.20 32.28 10.67
C ARG A 95 -3.66 31.12 9.82
N ALA A 96 -3.53 31.31 8.51
CA ALA A 96 -2.94 30.34 7.60
C ALA A 96 -1.46 30.05 7.92
N ALA A 97 -0.67 31.08 8.28
CA ALA A 97 0.71 30.89 8.71
C ALA A 97 0.82 30.00 9.95
N ILE A 98 -0.05 30.21 10.96
CA ILE A 98 -0.07 29.36 12.16
C ILE A 98 -0.54 27.95 11.82
N ALA A 99 -1.61 27.81 11.02
CA ALA A 99 -2.13 26.51 10.59
C ALA A 99 -1.08 25.70 9.81
N HIS A 100 -0.37 26.34 8.88
CA HIS A 100 0.67 25.70 8.09
C HIS A 100 1.81 25.17 8.95
N GLN A 101 2.29 25.92 9.93
CA GLN A 101 3.33 25.47 10.85
C GLN A 101 2.92 24.22 11.67
N LEU A 102 1.62 24.03 11.92
CA LEU A 102 1.08 22.89 12.65
C LEU A 102 0.76 21.67 11.78
N THR A 103 0.53 21.88 10.48
CA THR A 103 -0.15 20.90 9.60
C THR A 103 0.45 20.74 8.20
N THR A 104 1.41 21.58 7.79
CA THR A 104 2.04 21.55 6.47
C THR A 104 1.05 21.72 5.31
N CYS A 105 0.00 22.55 5.49
CA CYS A 105 -1.07 22.70 4.49
C CYS A 105 -0.77 23.64 3.32
N CYS A 106 0.15 24.61 3.46
CA CYS A 106 0.55 25.54 2.38
C CYS A 106 1.81 25.07 1.61
N THR A 107 1.96 25.52 0.36
CA THR A 107 3.14 25.34 -0.51
C THR A 107 3.82 26.68 -0.81
N GLU A 108 3.15 27.60 -1.49
CA GLU A 108 3.66 28.95 -1.74
C GLU A 108 2.95 29.96 -0.84
N ILE A 109 3.70 30.93 -0.30
CA ILE A 109 3.17 32.05 0.48
C ILE A 109 3.18 33.31 -0.40
N LEU A 110 2.06 34.03 -0.44
CA LEU A 110 1.84 35.18 -1.32
C LEU A 110 1.38 36.42 -0.54
N PHE A 111 1.76 36.55 0.73
CA PHE A 111 1.22 37.56 1.64
C PHE A 111 1.45 39.00 1.15
N ASP A 112 2.65 39.36 0.72
CA ASP A 112 2.95 40.74 0.28
C ASP A 112 2.11 41.15 -0.95
N GLU A 113 2.03 40.26 -1.95
CA GLU A 113 1.22 40.46 -3.14
C GLU A 113 -0.27 40.50 -2.81
N ALA A 114 -0.72 39.67 -1.86
CA ALA A 114 -2.09 39.65 -1.38
C ALA A 114 -2.46 40.95 -0.67
N PHE A 115 -1.57 41.50 0.16
CA PHE A 115 -1.81 42.76 0.86
C PHE A 115 -1.83 43.95 -0.10
N ALA A 116 -0.94 43.98 -1.08
CA ALA A 116 -0.94 45.00 -2.12
C ALA A 116 -2.24 44.97 -2.95
N GLU A 117 -2.69 43.78 -3.36
CA GLU A 117 -3.94 43.63 -4.09
C GLU A 117 -5.16 43.97 -3.23
N ALA A 118 -5.16 43.55 -1.96
CA ALA A 118 -6.22 43.87 -1.03
C ALA A 118 -6.36 45.38 -0.82
N GLN A 119 -5.25 46.10 -0.62
CA GLN A 119 -5.23 47.56 -0.53
C GLN A 119 -5.74 48.21 -1.81
N ARG A 120 -5.32 47.72 -2.99
CA ARG A 120 -5.79 48.23 -4.28
C ARG A 120 -7.31 48.10 -4.43
N LEU A 121 -7.89 46.98 -3.94
CA LEU A 121 -9.33 46.75 -3.96
C LEU A 121 -10.06 47.70 -3.02
N ASP A 122 -9.53 47.91 -1.80
CA ASP A 122 -10.05 48.89 -0.84
C ASP A 122 -10.05 50.32 -1.44
N ASP A 123 -8.96 50.73 -2.09
CA ASP A 123 -8.84 52.04 -2.74
C ASP A 123 -9.86 52.20 -3.88
N VAL A 124 -10.10 51.15 -4.67
CA VAL A 124 -11.11 51.16 -5.74
C VAL A 124 -12.52 51.32 -5.15
N LEU A 125 -12.84 50.57 -4.09
CA LEU A 125 -14.14 50.67 -3.43
C LEU A 125 -14.34 52.08 -2.85
N ALA A 126 -13.35 52.60 -2.12
CA ALA A 126 -13.39 53.95 -1.54
C ALA A 126 -13.56 55.04 -2.61
N ARG A 127 -12.86 54.92 -3.74
CA ARG A 127 -12.91 55.91 -4.83
C ARG A 127 -14.20 55.84 -5.65
N THR A 128 -14.73 54.65 -5.90
CA THR A 128 -15.81 54.44 -6.89
C THR A 128 -17.16 54.10 -6.27
N GLY A 129 -17.18 53.69 -5.00
CA GLY A 129 -18.36 53.14 -4.33
C GLY A 129 -18.82 51.80 -4.91
N LYS A 130 -18.00 51.14 -5.75
CA LYS A 130 -18.35 49.89 -6.44
C LYS A 130 -17.28 48.84 -6.24
N THR A 131 -17.72 47.61 -6.00
CA THR A 131 -16.86 46.43 -5.98
C THR A 131 -16.35 46.10 -7.39
N VAL A 132 -15.11 45.60 -7.48
CA VAL A 132 -14.51 45.12 -8.75
C VAL A 132 -15.28 43.92 -9.35
N GLY A 133 -15.85 43.08 -8.49
CA GLY A 133 -16.64 41.92 -8.88
C GLY A 133 -17.27 41.25 -7.66
N PRO A 134 -18.00 40.14 -7.86
CA PRO A 134 -18.73 39.46 -6.79
C PRO A 134 -17.84 38.82 -5.72
N LEU A 135 -16.53 38.67 -5.96
CA LEU A 135 -15.56 38.13 -5.00
C LEU A 135 -14.61 39.20 -4.45
N HIS A 136 -14.98 40.49 -4.58
CA HIS A 136 -14.15 41.62 -4.21
C HIS A 136 -13.55 41.50 -2.80
N GLY A 137 -12.22 41.42 -2.74
CA GLY A 137 -11.43 41.43 -1.52
C GLY A 137 -11.45 40.13 -0.72
N LEU A 138 -12.10 39.08 -1.23
CA LEU A 138 -12.20 37.81 -0.51
C LEU A 138 -10.88 37.03 -0.61
N PRO A 139 -10.29 36.57 0.51
CA PRO A 139 -9.14 35.68 0.48
C PRO A 139 -9.55 34.29 -0.03
N VAL A 140 -8.85 33.79 -1.04
CA VAL A 140 -9.08 32.47 -1.65
C VAL A 140 -7.78 31.68 -1.65
N SER A 141 -7.81 30.45 -1.13
CA SER A 141 -6.71 29.49 -1.25
C SER A 141 -6.80 28.71 -2.56
N ILE A 142 -5.65 28.32 -3.12
CA ILE A 142 -5.61 27.62 -4.41
C ILE A 142 -4.67 26.42 -4.38
N LYS A 143 -5.14 25.26 -4.85
CA LYS A 143 -4.35 24.02 -4.86
C LYS A 143 -3.08 24.16 -5.70
N ASP A 144 -2.00 23.51 -5.26
CA ASP A 144 -0.66 23.66 -5.85
C ASP A 144 -0.60 23.46 -7.38
N CYS A 145 -1.44 22.60 -7.93
CA CYS A 145 -1.48 22.33 -9.37
C CYS A 145 -2.08 23.46 -10.21
N LEU A 146 -2.73 24.45 -9.61
CA LEU A 146 -3.28 25.60 -10.34
C LEU A 146 -2.23 26.71 -10.37
N ASP A 147 -1.83 27.08 -11.57
CA ASP A 147 -0.75 28.03 -11.78
C ASP A 147 -1.14 29.44 -11.31
N ILE A 148 -0.22 30.06 -10.58
CA ILE A 148 -0.21 31.48 -10.23
C ILE A 148 1.11 32.04 -10.75
N LYS A 149 1.03 33.13 -11.51
CA LYS A 149 2.19 33.76 -12.15
C LYS A 149 3.28 34.05 -11.12
N GLY A 150 4.51 33.67 -11.44
CA GLY A 150 5.69 33.91 -10.60
C GLY A 150 5.85 32.94 -9.43
N LYS A 151 4.94 31.97 -9.26
CA LYS A 151 5.00 30.96 -8.19
C LYS A 151 5.19 29.56 -8.76
N ASP A 152 5.85 28.69 -8.01
CA ASP A 152 6.01 27.30 -8.40
C ASP A 152 4.67 26.56 -8.32
N SER A 153 4.51 25.57 -9.20
CA SER A 153 3.48 24.53 -9.13
C SER A 153 4.21 23.19 -9.17
N THR A 154 4.64 22.71 -8.00
CA THR A 154 5.53 21.56 -7.92
C THR A 154 4.79 20.24 -8.11
N VAL A 155 3.49 20.21 -7.82
CA VAL A 155 2.64 19.01 -7.89
C VAL A 155 3.25 17.86 -7.06
N GLY A 156 3.96 18.24 -5.99
CA GLY A 156 4.71 17.32 -5.13
C GLY A 156 5.99 16.73 -5.72
N TRP A 157 6.48 17.23 -6.86
CA TRP A 157 7.75 16.80 -7.48
C TRP A 157 8.88 17.78 -7.20
N VAL A 158 9.98 17.28 -6.64
CA VAL A 158 11.23 18.04 -6.45
C VAL A 158 11.79 18.50 -7.79
N GLY A 159 11.65 17.71 -8.85
CA GLY A 159 12.06 18.08 -10.20
C GLY A 159 11.41 19.37 -10.75
N LEU A 160 10.30 19.81 -10.16
CA LEU A 160 9.55 21.02 -10.53
C LEU A 160 9.78 22.22 -9.61
N VAL A 161 10.60 22.09 -8.57
CA VAL A 161 11.03 23.20 -7.72
C VAL A 161 11.87 24.20 -8.51
N GLY A 162 11.65 25.50 -8.29
CA GLY A 162 12.38 26.59 -8.94
C GLY A 162 11.95 26.84 -10.39
N LYS A 163 10.71 26.50 -10.73
CA LYS A 163 10.12 26.63 -12.06
C LYS A 163 8.81 27.41 -11.98
N PRO A 164 8.88 28.73 -11.74
CA PRO A 164 7.70 29.54 -11.53
C PRO A 164 6.83 29.61 -12.78
N ALA A 165 5.52 29.62 -12.61
CA ALA A 165 4.59 29.70 -13.73
C ALA A 165 4.70 31.05 -14.44
N ALA A 166 4.71 31.02 -15.78
CA ALA A 166 4.81 32.23 -16.59
C ALA A 166 3.51 33.07 -16.61
N ARG A 167 2.37 32.42 -16.34
CA ARG A 167 1.04 33.04 -16.33
C ARG A 167 0.15 32.39 -15.27
N ASP A 168 -0.90 33.10 -14.90
CA ASP A 168 -2.00 32.53 -14.13
C ASP A 168 -2.72 31.46 -14.96
N SER A 169 -3.17 30.41 -14.27
CA SER A 169 -4.12 29.45 -14.83
C SER A 169 -5.43 30.14 -15.20
N ASN A 170 -6.21 29.56 -16.11
CA ASN A 170 -7.53 30.07 -16.51
C ASN A 170 -8.46 30.24 -15.31
N THR A 171 -8.39 29.33 -14.33
CA THR A 171 -9.09 29.46 -13.05
C THR A 171 -8.68 30.72 -12.30
N ALA A 172 -7.38 30.92 -12.12
CA ALA A 172 -6.84 32.07 -11.40
C ALA A 172 -7.17 33.40 -12.09
N GLN A 173 -7.09 33.46 -13.43
CA GLN A 173 -7.46 34.63 -14.21
C GLN A 173 -8.93 35.05 -14.00
N VAL A 174 -9.85 34.08 -14.05
CA VAL A 174 -11.29 34.34 -13.83
C VAL A 174 -11.52 34.85 -12.40
N LEU A 175 -10.92 34.22 -11.39
CA LEU A 175 -11.10 34.61 -9.99
C LEU A 175 -10.51 35.99 -9.67
N ARG A 176 -9.33 36.33 -10.21
CA ARG A 176 -8.76 37.69 -10.08
C ARG A 176 -9.66 38.74 -10.72
N LYS A 177 -10.21 38.47 -11.90
CA LYS A 177 -11.18 39.36 -12.57
C LYS A 177 -12.42 39.62 -11.70
N LEU A 178 -12.84 38.63 -10.91
CA LEU A 178 -13.97 38.75 -9.97
C LEU A 178 -13.60 39.45 -8.66
N GLY A 179 -12.32 39.82 -8.47
CA GLY A 179 -11.83 40.54 -7.30
C GLY A 179 -11.32 39.66 -6.15
N ALA A 180 -11.12 38.35 -6.36
CA ALA A 180 -10.58 37.46 -5.35
C ALA A 180 -9.07 37.71 -5.12
N VAL A 181 -8.63 37.52 -3.87
CA VAL A 181 -7.24 37.73 -3.44
C VAL A 181 -6.58 36.41 -3.08
N PHE A 182 -5.58 35.98 -3.87
CA PHE A 182 -4.78 34.80 -3.55
C PHE A 182 -3.64 35.13 -2.60
N TYR A 183 -3.50 34.36 -1.54
CA TYR A 183 -2.52 34.59 -0.47
C TYR A 183 -1.68 33.36 -0.11
N VAL A 184 -2.15 32.16 -0.47
CA VAL A 184 -1.40 30.90 -0.34
C VAL A 184 -1.73 29.94 -1.49
N LYS A 185 -0.78 29.07 -1.82
CA LYS A 185 -1.04 27.80 -2.51
C LYS A 185 -1.04 26.64 -1.50
N THR A 186 -1.73 25.54 -1.79
CA THR A 186 -1.93 24.45 -0.81
C THR A 186 -1.40 23.07 -1.25
N ASN A 187 -0.98 22.30 -0.26
CA ASN A 187 -0.21 21.06 -0.39
C ASN A 187 -1.02 19.90 -1.01
N VAL A 188 -0.30 19.01 -1.69
CA VAL A 188 -0.83 17.90 -2.50
C VAL A 188 0.07 16.66 -2.33
N PRO A 189 -0.38 15.44 -2.62
CA PRO A 189 0.53 14.32 -2.71
C PRO A 189 1.38 14.38 -3.98
N GLN A 190 2.53 13.69 -3.99
CA GLN A 190 3.34 13.51 -5.19
C GLN A 190 2.46 12.95 -6.31
N SER A 191 2.51 13.57 -7.50
CA SER A 191 1.66 13.28 -8.67
C SER A 191 0.15 13.61 -8.57
N MET A 192 -0.36 13.98 -7.39
CA MET A 192 -1.80 14.11 -7.10
C MET A 192 -2.61 12.79 -7.11
N MET A 193 -1.96 11.62 -7.25
CA MET A 193 -2.62 10.31 -7.36
C MET A 193 -2.60 9.53 -6.03
N MET A 194 -2.98 10.19 -4.94
CA MET A 194 -3.13 9.56 -3.62
C MET A 194 -4.31 10.18 -2.88
N SER A 195 -5.00 9.37 -2.07
CA SER A 195 -6.11 9.80 -1.18
C SER A 195 -5.62 10.40 0.14
N ASP A 196 -4.38 10.87 0.17
CA ASP A 196 -3.71 11.64 1.23
C ASP A 196 -2.81 12.70 0.56
N SER A 197 -2.11 13.56 1.33
CA SER A 197 -1.30 14.66 0.81
C SER A 197 0.13 14.65 1.36
N TYR A 198 0.94 13.69 0.89
CA TYR A 198 2.37 13.56 1.17
C TYR A 198 3.24 13.68 -0.08
N ASN A 199 4.31 14.47 0.01
CA ASN A 199 5.32 14.58 -1.04
C ASN A 199 6.71 14.93 -0.47
N HIS A 200 7.77 14.71 -1.24
CA HIS A 200 9.15 14.99 -0.80
C HIS A 200 9.49 16.48 -0.71
N VAL A 201 8.79 17.36 -1.45
CA VAL A 201 9.02 18.82 -1.45
C VAL A 201 8.56 19.44 -0.14
N TRP A 202 7.31 19.19 0.24
CA TRP A 202 6.61 19.90 1.31
C TRP A 202 6.47 19.04 2.57
N GLY A 203 6.47 17.72 2.44
CA GLY A 203 6.19 16.79 3.54
C GLY A 203 4.70 16.43 3.66
N GLN A 204 4.35 15.81 4.78
CA GLN A 204 2.99 15.31 5.05
C GLN A 204 2.09 16.46 5.50
N CYS A 205 0.94 16.62 4.82
CA CYS A 205 -0.15 17.42 5.35
C CYS A 205 -1.09 16.56 6.23
N VAL A 206 -1.29 16.99 7.47
CA VAL A 206 -2.19 16.33 8.44
C VAL A 206 -3.48 17.13 8.64
N GLY A 207 -4.52 16.50 9.19
CA GLY A 207 -5.81 17.14 9.44
C GLY A 207 -5.76 18.23 10.51
N ALA A 208 -6.48 19.34 10.32
CA ALA A 208 -6.53 20.43 11.31
C ALA A 208 -7.44 20.14 12.52
N LEU A 209 -8.48 19.32 12.33
CA LEU A 209 -9.38 18.91 13.41
C LEU A 209 -8.71 17.89 14.34
N ASN A 210 -7.90 16.99 13.77
CA ASN A 210 -7.07 16.02 14.48
C ASN A 210 -5.77 15.77 13.70
N ARG A 211 -4.64 16.22 14.26
CA ARG A 211 -3.28 16.12 13.69
C ARG A 211 -2.71 14.69 13.68
N ASN A 212 -3.40 13.73 14.32
CA ASN A 212 -3.06 12.30 14.18
C ASN A 212 -3.64 11.67 12.91
N LEU A 213 -4.52 12.38 12.20
CA LEU A 213 -5.21 11.86 11.02
C LEU A 213 -4.70 12.53 9.75
N ILE A 214 -4.84 11.81 8.64
CA ILE A 214 -4.54 12.32 7.31
C ILE A 214 -5.44 13.51 6.94
N SER A 215 -4.94 14.37 6.06
CA SER A 215 -5.74 15.50 5.51
C SER A 215 -6.69 15.05 4.40
N GLY A 216 -6.54 13.81 3.93
CA GLY A 216 -7.13 13.34 2.69
C GLY A 216 -6.38 13.85 1.47
N GLY A 217 -6.84 13.48 0.29
CA GLY A 217 -6.11 13.83 -0.92
C GLY A 217 -6.92 13.65 -2.19
N SER A 218 -6.49 14.26 -3.29
CA SER A 218 -5.22 15.01 -3.41
C SER A 218 -5.31 16.50 -3.05
N SER A 219 -6.46 17.02 -2.62
CA SER A 219 -6.62 18.42 -2.17
C SER A 219 -6.57 18.57 -0.64
N GLY A 220 -5.71 17.82 0.05
CA GLY A 220 -5.65 17.82 1.52
C GLY A 220 -5.16 19.14 2.12
N GLY A 221 -4.27 19.86 1.43
CA GLY A 221 -3.87 21.20 1.85
C GLY A 221 -5.05 22.19 1.91
N GLU A 222 -5.93 22.19 0.91
CA GLU A 222 -7.15 23.01 0.90
C GLU A 222 -8.06 22.64 2.08
N SER A 223 -8.36 21.35 2.25
CA SER A 223 -9.31 20.89 3.27
C SER A 223 -8.80 21.14 4.70
N THR A 224 -7.50 20.93 4.95
CA THR A 224 -6.88 21.23 6.23
C THR A 224 -6.88 22.73 6.49
N LEU A 225 -6.55 23.56 5.51
CA LEU A 225 -6.51 25.01 5.70
C LEU A 225 -7.90 25.59 5.99
N ILE A 226 -8.93 25.15 5.25
CA ILE A 226 -10.32 25.60 5.45
C ILE A 226 -10.86 25.10 6.80
N SER A 227 -10.61 23.84 7.17
CA SER A 227 -11.03 23.31 8.48
C SER A 227 -10.30 23.95 9.67
N ALA A 228 -9.08 24.46 9.46
CA ALA A 228 -8.39 25.33 10.42
C ALA A 228 -8.95 26.77 10.48
N ARG A 229 -9.94 27.10 9.62
CA ARG A 229 -10.42 28.45 9.28
C ARG A 229 -9.33 29.41 8.80
N GLY A 230 -8.22 28.86 8.32
CA GLY A 230 -7.16 29.63 7.68
C GLY A 230 -7.50 30.04 6.24
N SER A 231 -8.60 29.51 5.69
CA SER A 231 -9.25 29.90 4.44
C SER A 231 -10.76 29.80 4.60
N ILE A 232 -11.52 30.68 3.93
CA ILE A 232 -12.99 30.61 3.88
C ILE A 232 -13.50 29.90 2.61
N LEU A 233 -12.66 29.86 1.58
CA LEU A 233 -12.98 29.33 0.26
C LEU A 233 -11.70 28.87 -0.42
N GLY A 234 -11.73 27.65 -0.94
CA GLY A 234 -10.60 27.04 -1.63
C GLY A 234 -10.96 26.45 -2.98
N VAL A 235 -9.96 26.25 -3.84
CA VAL A 235 -10.13 25.60 -5.14
C VAL A 235 -9.27 24.34 -5.23
N GLY A 236 -9.94 23.18 -5.27
CA GLY A 236 -9.33 21.87 -5.44
C GLY A 236 -9.52 21.30 -6.84
N THR A 237 -9.05 20.06 -7.03
CA THR A 237 -9.23 19.30 -8.28
C THR A 237 -9.62 17.85 -7.98
N ASP A 238 -10.44 17.24 -8.84
CA ASP A 238 -11.03 15.91 -8.67
C ASP A 238 -10.97 15.11 -9.98
N ILE A 239 -10.42 13.89 -9.91
CA ILE A 239 -10.45 12.89 -11.00
C ILE A 239 -10.95 11.52 -10.51
N GLY A 240 -10.77 11.23 -9.22
CA GLY A 240 -11.17 9.99 -8.55
C GLY A 240 -11.65 10.20 -7.12
N GLY A 241 -11.98 11.44 -6.73
CA GLY A 241 -12.41 11.80 -5.38
C GLY A 241 -11.66 12.97 -4.75
N SER A 242 -10.67 13.54 -5.43
CA SER A 242 -9.70 14.46 -4.81
C SER A 242 -10.22 15.80 -4.29
N ILE A 243 -11.48 16.17 -4.54
CA ILE A 243 -12.19 17.25 -3.80
C ILE A 243 -13.03 16.65 -2.68
N ARG A 244 -13.76 15.57 -2.98
CA ARG A 244 -14.77 14.97 -2.09
C ARG A 244 -14.18 14.21 -0.91
N ILE A 245 -13.12 13.43 -1.12
CA ILE A 245 -12.38 12.68 -0.08
C ILE A 245 -11.86 13.63 1.01
N PRO A 246 -11.02 14.64 0.70
CA PRO A 246 -10.50 15.52 1.73
C PRO A 246 -11.60 16.37 2.38
N ALA A 247 -12.67 16.75 1.67
CA ALA A 247 -13.81 17.44 2.28
C ALA A 247 -14.56 16.56 3.29
N ALA A 248 -14.81 15.28 2.96
CA ALA A 248 -15.48 14.35 3.85
C ALA A 248 -14.67 14.09 5.13
N LEU A 249 -13.35 13.94 5.01
CA LEU A 249 -12.47 13.66 6.14
C LEU A 249 -12.30 14.86 7.10
N THR A 250 -12.47 16.10 6.62
CA THR A 250 -12.30 17.31 7.43
C THR A 250 -13.61 18.04 7.73
N GLY A 251 -14.77 17.44 7.42
CA GLY A 251 -16.08 18.00 7.75
C GLY A 251 -16.46 19.25 6.94
N LEU A 252 -16.10 19.27 5.64
CA LEU A 252 -16.35 20.39 4.73
C LEU A 252 -17.34 20.02 3.63
N TYR A 253 -17.80 21.05 2.93
CA TYR A 253 -18.49 20.92 1.66
C TYR A 253 -17.48 20.96 0.52
N GLY A 254 -17.59 20.04 -0.43
CA GLY A 254 -16.75 20.02 -1.64
C GLY A 254 -17.58 19.62 -2.85
N LEU A 255 -17.49 20.41 -3.93
CA LEU A 255 -18.22 20.14 -5.17
C LEU A 255 -17.25 19.75 -6.27
N SER A 256 -17.40 18.52 -6.77
CA SER A 256 -16.83 18.09 -8.05
C SER A 256 -17.88 18.35 -9.13
N PRO A 257 -17.76 19.42 -9.93
CA PRO A 257 -18.77 19.76 -10.91
C PRO A 257 -18.67 18.84 -12.12
N THR A 258 -19.70 18.88 -12.99
CA THR A 258 -19.66 18.22 -14.29
C THR A 258 -18.43 18.66 -15.09
N LEU A 259 -17.88 17.75 -15.91
CA LEU A 259 -16.88 18.09 -16.93
C LEU A 259 -17.30 19.34 -17.71
N SER A 260 -16.34 20.19 -18.05
CA SER A 260 -16.58 21.43 -18.79
C SER A 260 -17.45 22.46 -18.07
N ARG A 261 -17.74 22.32 -16.76
CA ARG A 261 -18.42 23.37 -15.98
C ARG A 261 -17.44 24.38 -15.37
N HIS A 262 -16.20 23.96 -15.16
CA HIS A 262 -15.13 24.77 -14.58
C HIS A 262 -13.89 24.66 -15.46
N THR A 263 -13.05 25.70 -15.49
CA THR A 263 -11.80 25.69 -16.26
C THR A 263 -10.82 24.66 -15.69
N TYR A 264 -10.06 23.99 -16.56
CA TYR A 264 -8.97 23.09 -16.16
C TYR A 264 -7.98 22.90 -17.31
N GLU A 265 -6.73 23.33 -17.13
CA GLU A 265 -5.74 23.38 -18.22
C GLU A 265 -4.68 22.28 -18.19
N ARG A 266 -4.52 21.55 -17.07
CA ARG A 266 -3.44 20.57 -16.89
C ARG A 266 -3.74 19.19 -17.49
N GLY A 267 -4.45 19.16 -18.63
CA GLY A 267 -4.76 17.97 -19.39
C GLY A 267 -3.56 17.45 -20.17
N GLY A 268 -3.03 16.27 -19.84
CA GLY A 268 -2.08 15.56 -20.69
C GLY A 268 -2.77 14.90 -21.91
N PRO A 269 -2.04 14.50 -22.98
CA PRO A 269 -2.61 13.90 -24.20
C PRO A 269 -3.45 12.64 -23.99
N ARG A 270 -3.43 12.05 -22.78
CA ARG A 270 -4.09 10.79 -22.42
C ARG A 270 -5.25 10.96 -21.43
N GLN A 271 -5.36 12.13 -20.80
CA GLN A 271 -6.42 12.42 -19.83
C GLN A 271 -7.78 12.70 -20.49
N HIS A 272 -7.93 12.41 -21.78
CA HIS A 272 -9.20 12.52 -22.50
C HIS A 272 -10.18 11.38 -22.16
N ILE A 273 -9.69 10.23 -21.64
CA ILE A 273 -10.54 9.10 -21.26
C ILE A 273 -11.26 9.39 -19.94
N VAL A 274 -10.50 9.71 -18.89
CA VAL A 274 -11.01 10.17 -17.59
C VAL A 274 -10.47 11.57 -17.34
N ARG A 275 -11.35 12.57 -17.46
CA ARG A 275 -10.97 13.98 -17.37
C ARG A 275 -11.09 14.49 -15.93
N PRO A 276 -10.06 15.17 -15.40
CA PRO A 276 -10.16 15.87 -14.12
C PRO A 276 -11.06 17.11 -14.21
N VAL A 277 -11.58 17.56 -13.07
CA VAL A 277 -12.28 18.84 -12.89
C VAL A 277 -11.65 19.64 -11.77
N ALA A 278 -11.75 20.96 -11.84
CA ALA A 278 -11.55 21.84 -10.69
C ALA A 278 -12.91 22.20 -10.05
N GLY A 279 -12.90 22.55 -8.77
CA GLY A 279 -14.11 22.91 -8.05
C GLY A 279 -13.84 23.40 -6.63
N PRO A 280 -14.87 24.01 -5.99
CA PRO A 280 -14.70 24.66 -4.69
C PRO A 280 -14.74 23.69 -3.51
N LEU A 281 -14.02 24.08 -2.45
CA LEU A 281 -14.19 23.59 -1.08
C LEU A 281 -14.56 24.76 -0.17
N ALA A 282 -15.48 24.57 0.77
CA ALA A 282 -15.91 25.59 1.72
C ALA A 282 -16.45 24.99 3.02
N GLY A 283 -16.50 25.80 4.08
CA GLY A 283 -17.09 25.41 5.36
C GLY A 283 -18.62 25.38 5.38
N THR A 284 -19.28 25.90 4.34
CA THR A 284 -20.75 25.96 4.23
C THR A 284 -21.21 25.66 2.80
N LEU A 285 -22.44 25.16 2.66
CA LEU A 285 -23.08 24.99 1.35
C LEU A 285 -23.25 26.32 0.61
N SER A 286 -23.67 27.37 1.32
CA SER A 286 -23.76 28.75 0.81
C SER A 286 -22.44 29.24 0.21
N GLY A 287 -21.30 28.87 0.79
CA GLY A 287 -19.97 29.18 0.23
C GLY A 287 -19.71 28.51 -1.12
N ILE A 288 -20.13 27.24 -1.29
CA ILE A 288 -20.07 26.53 -2.57
C ILE A 288 -20.94 27.22 -3.62
N GLU A 289 -22.18 27.57 -3.26
CA GLU A 289 -23.11 28.25 -4.17
C GLU A 289 -22.60 29.65 -4.56
N THR A 290 -22.09 30.41 -3.59
CA THR A 290 -21.49 31.73 -3.81
C THR A 290 -20.32 31.64 -4.79
N TYR A 291 -19.43 30.66 -4.61
CA TYR A 291 -18.33 30.43 -5.54
C TYR A 291 -18.83 30.10 -6.95
N MET A 292 -19.69 29.09 -7.07
CA MET A 292 -20.12 28.60 -8.37
C MET A 292 -20.92 29.65 -9.12
N LYS A 293 -21.75 30.43 -8.42
CA LYS A 293 -22.46 31.57 -9.01
C LYS A 293 -21.48 32.61 -9.55
N ALA A 294 -20.60 33.13 -8.68
CA ALA A 294 -19.62 34.15 -9.05
C ALA A 294 -18.70 33.69 -10.20
N PHE A 295 -18.23 32.44 -10.15
CA PHE A 295 -17.36 31.89 -11.18
C PHE A 295 -18.03 31.87 -12.55
N GLN A 296 -19.31 31.47 -12.65
CA GLN A 296 -20.04 31.49 -13.92
C GLN A 296 -20.39 32.91 -14.39
N GLU A 297 -20.67 33.84 -13.47
CA GLU A 297 -20.82 35.27 -13.79
C GLU A 297 -19.54 35.88 -14.37
N GLY A 298 -18.38 35.31 -14.07
CA GLY A 298 -17.09 35.66 -14.67
C GLY A 298 -16.93 35.29 -16.15
N GLU A 299 -17.90 34.55 -16.71
CA GLU A 299 -17.93 34.04 -18.08
C GLU A 299 -16.67 33.21 -18.43
N PRO A 300 -16.38 32.11 -17.68
CA PRO A 300 -15.14 31.36 -17.79
C PRO A 300 -14.90 30.78 -19.19
N TRP A 301 -15.97 30.55 -19.96
CA TRP A 301 -15.93 30.12 -21.36
C TRP A 301 -15.25 31.13 -22.30
N LYS A 302 -15.12 32.41 -21.91
CA LYS A 302 -14.34 33.41 -22.66
C LYS A 302 -12.83 33.26 -22.48
N VAL A 303 -12.40 32.58 -21.41
CA VAL A 303 -10.98 32.31 -21.11
C VAL A 303 -10.62 30.88 -21.52
N ASP A 304 -11.54 29.93 -21.32
CA ASP A 304 -11.36 28.51 -21.63
C ASP A 304 -12.50 28.01 -22.51
N SER A 305 -12.22 27.82 -23.80
CA SER A 305 -13.20 27.32 -24.77
C SER A 305 -13.74 25.91 -24.48
N GLN A 306 -13.11 25.15 -23.56
CA GLN A 306 -13.61 23.84 -23.15
C GLN A 306 -14.75 23.94 -22.12
N VAL A 307 -15.01 25.13 -21.58
CA VAL A 307 -16.10 25.36 -20.63
C VAL A 307 -17.40 25.64 -21.37
N ALA A 308 -18.45 24.92 -20.98
CA ALA A 308 -19.79 25.12 -21.53
C ALA A 308 -20.33 26.49 -21.08
N PRO A 309 -20.85 27.32 -22.00
CA PRO A 309 -21.35 28.67 -21.70
C PRO A 309 -22.73 28.64 -21.03
N ILE A 310 -22.80 28.03 -19.84
CA ILE A 310 -24.04 27.82 -19.10
C ILE A 310 -23.98 28.65 -17.80
N PRO A 311 -24.77 29.73 -17.69
CA PRO A 311 -24.86 30.53 -16.47
C PRO A 311 -25.27 29.71 -15.24
N TRP A 312 -25.03 30.26 -14.05
CA TRP A 312 -25.56 29.69 -12.82
C TRP A 312 -27.07 29.95 -12.73
N ARG A 313 -27.84 28.88 -12.50
CA ARG A 313 -29.31 28.90 -12.42
C ARG A 313 -29.74 28.84 -10.96
N SER A 314 -29.85 30.01 -10.32
CA SER A 314 -30.16 30.10 -8.88
C SER A 314 -31.55 29.53 -8.54
N GLU A 315 -32.47 29.60 -9.49
CA GLU A 315 -33.81 28.99 -9.39
C GLU A 315 -33.77 27.46 -9.28
N CYS A 316 -32.68 26.82 -9.72
CA CYS A 316 -32.49 25.38 -9.57
C CYS A 316 -31.91 24.98 -8.20
N CYS A 317 -31.38 25.93 -7.43
CA CYS A 317 -30.84 25.70 -6.09
C CYS A 317 -31.94 25.67 -5.01
N VAL A 318 -33.12 26.21 -5.30
CA VAL A 318 -34.26 26.23 -4.39
C VAL A 318 -35.23 25.11 -4.77
N ILE A 319 -35.37 24.14 -3.88
CA ILE A 319 -36.36 23.06 -4.04
C ILE A 319 -37.60 23.44 -3.22
N PRO A 320 -38.80 23.59 -3.82
CA PRO A 320 -40.01 23.86 -3.07
C PRO A 320 -40.25 22.77 -2.02
N SER A 321 -40.62 23.14 -0.79
CA SER A 321 -40.89 22.19 0.30
C SER A 321 -42.02 21.21 -0.02
N THR A 322 -42.89 21.55 -0.96
CA THR A 322 -43.97 20.70 -1.47
C THR A 322 -43.52 19.67 -2.51
N LYS A 323 -42.30 19.80 -3.05
CA LYS A 323 -41.80 18.93 -4.10
C LYS A 323 -41.20 17.66 -3.51
N ARG A 324 -41.89 16.54 -3.70
CA ARG A 324 -41.35 15.21 -3.42
C ARG A 324 -40.23 14.85 -4.41
N LEU A 325 -39.03 14.59 -3.90
CA LEU A 325 -37.88 14.12 -4.69
C LEU A 325 -37.81 12.59 -4.69
N ARG A 326 -37.20 12.05 -5.74
CA ARG A 326 -36.82 10.63 -5.87
C ARG A 326 -35.30 10.54 -5.81
N ILE A 327 -34.77 9.93 -4.75
CA ILE A 327 -33.35 9.98 -4.41
C ILE A 327 -32.80 8.55 -4.39
N GLY A 328 -31.90 8.26 -5.31
CA GLY A 328 -31.10 7.03 -5.32
C GLY A 328 -30.06 7.07 -4.20
N TYR A 329 -29.87 5.97 -3.46
CA TYR A 329 -28.82 5.84 -2.45
C TYR A 329 -28.05 4.53 -2.61
N ILE A 330 -26.81 4.50 -2.13
CA ILE A 330 -25.93 3.32 -2.11
C ILE A 330 -25.34 3.23 -0.71
N ILE A 331 -25.36 2.03 -0.11
CA ILE A 331 -24.73 1.76 1.18
C ILE A 331 -23.37 1.09 0.98
N ASP A 332 -23.32 0.08 0.12
CA ASP A 332 -22.11 -0.65 -0.29
C ASP A 332 -22.02 -0.58 -1.81
N ASP A 333 -20.87 -0.16 -2.33
CA ASP A 333 -20.64 0.00 -3.77
C ASP A 333 -20.21 -1.31 -4.45
N GLY A 334 -20.05 -2.40 -3.70
CA GLY A 334 -19.61 -3.70 -4.18
C GLY A 334 -18.12 -3.79 -4.50
N VAL A 335 -17.35 -2.72 -4.25
CA VAL A 335 -15.92 -2.60 -4.54
C VAL A 335 -15.11 -2.38 -3.26
N VAL A 336 -15.51 -1.41 -2.44
CA VAL A 336 -14.88 -1.09 -1.15
C VAL A 336 -15.94 -1.14 -0.06
N LYS A 337 -15.82 -2.10 0.85
CA LYS A 337 -16.78 -2.25 1.95
C LYS A 337 -16.83 -0.99 2.82
N THR A 338 -18.03 -0.46 2.99
CA THR A 338 -18.27 0.75 3.79
C THR A 338 -17.99 0.50 5.27
N GLN A 339 -17.38 1.47 5.94
CA GLN A 339 -17.14 1.37 7.39
C GLN A 339 -18.44 1.61 8.18
N PRO A 340 -18.63 0.94 9.34
CA PRO A 340 -19.83 1.10 10.17
C PRO A 340 -20.27 2.55 10.47
N PRO A 341 -19.38 3.52 10.81
CA PRO A 341 -19.80 4.90 11.04
C PRO A 341 -20.31 5.61 9.79
N VAL A 342 -19.78 5.28 8.61
CA VAL A 342 -20.21 5.87 7.33
C VAL A 342 -21.57 5.31 6.92
N GLU A 343 -21.75 3.99 7.02
CA GLU A 343 -23.04 3.34 6.78
C GLU A 343 -24.12 3.92 7.69
N ARG A 344 -23.84 4.07 8.99
CA ARG A 344 -24.77 4.70 9.93
C ARG A 344 -25.17 6.11 9.51
N ALA A 345 -24.21 6.96 9.11
CA ALA A 345 -24.51 8.32 8.66
C ALA A 345 -25.38 8.37 7.40
N VAL A 346 -25.16 7.44 6.46
CA VAL A 346 -26.00 7.29 5.26
C VAL A 346 -27.41 6.85 5.66
N GLN A 347 -27.55 5.87 6.55
CA GLN A 347 -28.85 5.40 7.05
C GLN A 347 -29.63 6.49 7.77
N GLU A 348 -28.98 7.28 8.64
CA GLU A 348 -29.58 8.43 9.31
C GLU A 348 -30.08 9.47 8.29
N THR A 349 -29.29 9.73 7.23
CA THR A 349 -29.68 10.64 6.15
C THR A 349 -30.89 10.11 5.36
N ILE A 350 -30.91 8.81 5.05
CA ILE A 350 -32.05 8.16 4.38
C ILE A 350 -33.32 8.29 5.23
N ALA A 351 -33.22 8.04 6.54
CA ALA A 351 -34.35 8.15 7.46
C ALA A 351 -34.88 9.60 7.52
N ALA A 352 -33.99 10.59 7.61
CA ALA A 352 -34.35 12.00 7.62
C ALA A 352 -35.04 12.43 6.31
N LEU A 353 -34.53 12.01 5.16
CA LEU A 353 -35.13 12.31 3.85
C LEU A 353 -36.50 11.64 3.67
N LYS A 354 -36.68 10.39 4.14
CA LYS A 354 -37.99 9.73 4.18
C LYS A 354 -38.98 10.50 5.06
N ALA A 355 -38.56 10.92 6.25
CA ALA A 355 -39.38 11.70 7.17
C ALA A 355 -39.78 13.06 6.58
N ALA A 356 -38.93 13.67 5.75
CA ALA A 356 -39.23 14.88 4.99
C ALA A 356 -40.17 14.65 3.77
N GLY A 357 -40.65 13.42 3.55
CA GLY A 357 -41.61 13.09 2.49
C GLY A 357 -40.99 12.74 1.14
N HIS A 358 -39.68 12.49 1.08
CA HIS A 358 -38.99 12.08 -0.15
C HIS A 358 -39.06 10.56 -0.39
N GLU A 359 -38.99 10.15 -1.65
CA GLU A 359 -38.86 8.76 -2.06
C GLU A 359 -37.38 8.36 -2.10
N MET A 360 -36.99 7.35 -1.33
CA MET A 360 -35.63 6.82 -1.30
C MET A 360 -35.58 5.47 -2.02
N ILE A 361 -34.66 5.33 -2.97
CA ILE A 361 -34.52 4.15 -3.83
C ILE A 361 -33.11 3.61 -3.67
N GLU A 362 -32.96 2.36 -3.24
CA GLU A 362 -31.65 1.71 -3.24
C GLU A 362 -31.18 1.48 -4.67
N TRP A 363 -29.99 1.96 -5.00
CA TRP A 363 -29.44 1.90 -6.34
C TRP A 363 -28.56 0.67 -6.51
N ASP A 364 -28.74 -0.05 -7.62
CA ASP A 364 -27.92 -1.21 -7.95
C ASP A 364 -26.48 -0.78 -8.33
N ALA A 365 -25.53 -1.10 -7.47
CA ALA A 365 -24.11 -0.84 -7.65
C ALA A 365 -23.35 -1.94 -8.42
N SER A 366 -24.04 -2.97 -8.95
CA SER A 366 -23.41 -4.12 -9.64
C SER A 366 -22.46 -3.74 -10.78
N SER A 367 -22.66 -2.58 -11.41
CA SER A 367 -21.81 -2.07 -12.49
C SER A 367 -20.50 -1.41 -12.02
N HIS A 368 -20.38 -1.06 -10.73
CA HIS A 368 -19.24 -0.29 -10.21
C HIS A 368 -17.92 -1.06 -10.28
N ALA A 369 -17.91 -2.37 -10.03
CA ALA A 369 -16.69 -3.19 -10.15
C ALA A 369 -16.09 -3.12 -11.56
N ARG A 370 -16.94 -3.18 -12.60
CA ARG A 370 -16.51 -3.01 -13.99
C ARG A 370 -16.05 -1.59 -14.27
N ALA A 371 -16.76 -0.58 -13.76
CA ALA A 371 -16.38 0.82 -13.93
C ALA A 371 -15.00 1.11 -13.30
N TYR A 372 -14.73 0.56 -12.11
CA TYR A 372 -13.46 0.70 -11.42
C TYR A 372 -12.30 0.02 -12.20
N ASP A 373 -12.51 -1.21 -12.70
CA ASP A 373 -11.52 -1.91 -13.54
C ASP A 373 -11.17 -1.10 -14.81
N LEU A 374 -12.17 -0.50 -15.46
CA LEU A 374 -11.94 0.36 -16.63
C LEU A 374 -11.25 1.68 -16.26
N TRP A 375 -11.64 2.30 -15.15
CA TRP A 375 -11.02 3.51 -14.64
C TRP A 375 -9.54 3.29 -14.31
N GLU A 376 -9.21 2.19 -13.63
CA GLU A 376 -7.83 1.84 -13.29
C GLU A 376 -6.96 1.73 -14.56
N LYS A 377 -7.44 0.98 -15.57
CA LYS A 377 -6.75 0.82 -16.85
C LYS A 377 -6.54 2.16 -17.57
N ALA A 378 -7.51 3.06 -17.50
CA ALA A 378 -7.41 4.37 -18.13
C ALA A 378 -6.35 5.25 -17.43
N ILE A 379 -6.37 5.31 -16.10
CA ILE A 379 -5.46 6.12 -15.29
C ILE A 379 -4.02 5.60 -15.37
N LEU A 380 -3.82 4.28 -15.42
CA LEU A 380 -2.50 3.63 -15.48
C LEU A 380 -2.02 3.33 -16.91
N SER A 381 -2.67 3.91 -17.93
CA SER A 381 -2.46 3.56 -19.34
C SER A 381 -1.03 3.79 -19.86
N ASP A 382 -0.22 4.63 -19.20
CA ASP A 382 1.19 4.85 -19.56
C ASP A 382 2.19 4.01 -18.76
N GLY A 383 1.71 3.14 -17.87
CA GLY A 383 2.54 2.29 -17.02
C GLY A 383 3.44 3.04 -16.04
N GLY A 384 3.13 4.30 -15.71
CA GLY A 384 3.93 5.14 -14.80
C GLY A 384 5.09 5.86 -15.48
N LEU A 385 5.19 5.84 -16.81
CA LEU A 385 6.27 6.48 -17.56
C LEU A 385 6.39 7.99 -17.26
N ALA A 386 5.27 8.70 -17.15
CA ALA A 386 5.29 10.12 -16.78
C ALA A 386 5.87 10.36 -15.38
N CYS A 387 5.52 9.49 -14.42
CA CYS A 387 6.05 9.55 -13.06
C CYS A 387 7.55 9.28 -13.04
N LYS A 388 8.03 8.25 -13.77
CA LYS A 388 9.46 7.95 -13.91
C LYS A 388 10.23 9.17 -14.42
N LYS A 389 9.76 9.82 -15.49
CA LYS A 389 10.41 11.02 -16.05
C LYS A 389 10.54 12.15 -15.02
N LEU A 390 9.54 12.33 -14.16
CA LEU A 390 9.58 13.35 -13.11
C LEU A 390 10.54 12.97 -11.98
N CYS A 391 10.59 11.70 -11.59
CA CYS A 391 11.62 11.17 -10.69
C CYS A 391 13.04 11.40 -11.23
N ASP A 392 13.27 11.10 -12.51
CA ASP A 392 14.58 11.22 -13.18
C ASP A 392 15.09 12.69 -13.19
N MET A 393 14.22 13.69 -13.07
CA MET A 393 14.60 15.11 -13.05
C MET A 393 15.29 15.57 -11.75
N SER A 394 15.17 14.80 -10.67
CA SER A 394 15.79 15.12 -9.38
C SER A 394 16.42 13.92 -8.68
N GLY A 395 16.20 12.70 -9.17
CA GLY A 395 16.56 11.46 -8.48
C GLY A 395 15.67 11.19 -7.26
N GLU A 396 14.49 11.82 -7.16
CA GLU A 396 13.55 11.52 -6.07
C GLU A 396 12.86 10.17 -6.31
N PRO A 397 12.67 9.34 -5.27
CA PRO A 397 11.91 8.11 -5.43
C PRO A 397 10.41 8.40 -5.57
N LEU A 398 9.67 7.40 -6.07
CA LEU A 398 8.22 7.39 -5.92
C LEU A 398 7.88 7.05 -4.47
N ILE A 399 6.93 7.79 -3.91
CA ILE A 399 6.40 7.53 -2.58
C ILE A 399 5.67 6.18 -2.56
N GLU A 400 5.93 5.40 -1.53
CA GLU A 400 5.29 4.11 -1.31
C GLU A 400 3.77 4.27 -1.20
N GLY A 401 3.02 3.51 -1.99
CA GLY A 401 1.56 3.62 -2.11
C GLY A 401 1.04 4.42 -3.32
N LEU A 402 1.91 5.13 -4.05
CA LEU A 402 1.57 5.81 -5.33
C LEU A 402 1.60 4.90 -6.58
N GLY A 403 1.94 3.64 -6.38
CA GLY A 403 1.52 2.49 -7.16
C GLY A 403 1.18 1.39 -6.14
N LYS A 404 0.18 0.55 -6.43
CA LYS A 404 -0.24 -0.58 -5.57
C LYS A 404 0.95 -1.12 -4.80
N GLY A 405 0.89 -1.08 -3.46
CA GLY A 405 1.99 -1.44 -2.56
C GLY A 405 2.78 -2.59 -3.16
N SER A 406 3.95 -2.28 -3.71
CA SER A 406 4.62 -3.25 -4.56
C SER A 406 5.08 -4.36 -3.63
N HIS A 407 4.74 -5.61 -3.92
CA HIS A 407 5.26 -6.74 -3.14
C HIS A 407 6.81 -6.73 -3.07
N LEU A 408 7.46 -5.95 -3.95
CA LEU A 408 8.89 -5.63 -3.96
C LEU A 408 9.43 -5.04 -2.64
N ALA A 409 8.61 -4.33 -1.85
CA ALA A 409 9.02 -3.80 -0.55
C ALA A 409 9.46 -4.91 0.43
N LYS A 410 8.93 -6.13 0.26
CA LYS A 410 9.37 -7.31 1.02
C LYS A 410 10.85 -7.62 0.79
N ILE A 411 11.37 -7.37 -0.41
CA ILE A 411 12.77 -7.59 -0.73
C ILE A 411 13.63 -6.51 -0.08
N SER A 412 13.34 -5.23 -0.35
CA SER A 412 14.17 -4.12 0.14
C SER A 412 14.09 -3.92 1.65
N GLY A 413 12.89 -4.04 2.24
CA GLY A 413 12.67 -3.91 3.68
C GLY A 413 13.33 -5.03 4.48
N THR A 414 13.15 -6.28 4.07
CA THR A 414 13.83 -7.43 4.71
C THR A 414 15.34 -7.33 4.55
N LEU A 415 15.82 -6.96 3.36
CA LEU A 415 17.26 -6.80 3.14
C LEU A 415 17.87 -5.72 4.04
N LYS A 416 17.18 -4.58 4.22
CA LYS A 416 17.63 -3.52 5.13
C LYS A 416 17.84 -4.03 6.55
N TRP A 417 16.92 -4.85 7.07
CA TRP A 417 17.08 -5.47 8.38
C TRP A 417 18.24 -6.48 8.40
N LEU A 418 18.33 -7.34 7.37
CA LEU A 418 19.40 -8.35 7.27
C LEU A 418 20.80 -7.72 7.19
N GLU A 419 20.93 -6.55 6.56
CA GLU A 419 22.21 -5.84 6.37
C GLU A 419 22.59 -4.90 7.52
N ASP A 420 21.68 -4.61 8.46
CA ASP A 420 22.00 -3.79 9.62
C ASP A 420 23.20 -4.39 10.39
N PRO A 421 24.30 -3.65 10.58
CA PRO A 421 25.47 -4.12 11.31
C PRO A 421 25.14 -4.69 12.70
N LYS A 422 24.10 -4.19 13.37
CA LYS A 422 23.66 -4.68 14.68
C LYS A 422 23.15 -6.11 14.65
N ASN A 423 22.66 -6.57 13.49
CA ASN A 423 22.06 -7.89 13.31
C ASN A 423 23.08 -8.96 12.90
N LYS A 424 24.33 -8.58 12.58
CA LYS A 424 25.40 -9.53 12.23
C LYS A 424 25.71 -10.55 13.33
N LYS A 425 25.45 -10.20 14.60
CA LYS A 425 25.62 -11.13 15.74
C LYS A 425 24.66 -12.33 15.69
N TYR A 426 23.60 -12.26 14.88
CA TYR A 426 22.61 -13.31 14.70
C TYR A 426 22.83 -14.10 13.39
N ASP A 427 24.01 -14.01 12.76
CA ASP A 427 24.26 -14.57 11.42
C ASP A 427 23.97 -16.08 11.29
N ASP A 428 24.13 -16.82 12.39
CA ASP A 428 23.86 -18.26 12.48
C ASP A 428 22.47 -18.60 13.02
N ASP A 429 21.72 -17.61 13.51
CA ASP A 429 20.37 -17.79 14.02
C ASP A 429 19.34 -17.89 12.89
N LEU A 430 18.27 -18.64 13.14
CA LEU A 430 17.15 -18.71 12.23
C LEU A 430 16.34 -17.42 12.29
N VAL A 431 16.08 -16.83 11.13
CA VAL A 431 15.15 -15.72 10.93
C VAL A 431 14.01 -16.16 10.04
N ILE A 432 12.82 -15.63 10.32
CA ILE A 432 11.62 -15.85 9.52
C ILE A 432 11.22 -14.52 8.89
N MET A 433 10.97 -14.53 7.58
CA MET A 433 10.27 -13.48 6.88
C MET A 433 8.85 -13.96 6.58
N ILE A 434 7.85 -13.18 6.99
CA ILE A 434 6.43 -13.51 6.84
C ILE A 434 5.65 -12.35 6.23
N ASP A 435 4.62 -12.69 5.45
CA ASP A 435 3.59 -11.75 5.03
C ASP A 435 2.58 -11.57 6.18
N ALA A 436 2.87 -10.62 7.08
CA ALA A 436 2.21 -10.53 8.39
C ALA A 436 0.68 -10.39 8.33
N TYR A 437 0.12 -9.84 7.24
CA TYR A 437 -1.33 -9.70 7.07
C TYR A 437 -2.04 -11.04 6.77
N ASP A 438 -1.31 -12.02 6.22
CA ASP A 438 -1.86 -13.22 5.60
C ASP A 438 -1.46 -14.53 6.29
N VAL A 439 -0.71 -14.47 7.39
CA VAL A 439 -0.04 -15.63 7.98
C VAL A 439 -0.60 -15.93 9.38
N TRP A 440 -1.01 -17.17 9.60
CA TRP A 440 -1.44 -17.67 10.91
C TRP A 440 -0.46 -18.72 11.44
N PHE A 441 -0.02 -18.55 12.68
CA PHE A 441 0.69 -19.59 13.42
C PHE A 441 -0.31 -20.43 14.21
N GLN A 442 -0.20 -21.75 14.08
CA GLN A 442 -1.04 -22.67 14.86
C GLN A 442 -0.23 -23.61 15.76
N LEU A 443 1.03 -23.92 15.42
CA LEU A 443 1.88 -24.81 16.20
C LEU A 443 3.03 -24.05 16.88
N PRO A 444 3.61 -24.61 17.97
CA PRO A 444 4.67 -23.94 18.72
C PRO A 444 5.97 -23.73 17.92
N PRO A 445 6.78 -22.71 18.27
CA PRO A 445 8.08 -22.44 17.63
C PRO A 445 9.06 -23.63 17.67
N GLU A 446 9.02 -24.46 18.70
CA GLU A 446 9.88 -25.65 18.81
C GLU A 446 9.57 -26.66 17.69
N THR A 447 8.29 -26.76 17.31
CA THR A 447 7.84 -27.60 16.19
C THR A 447 8.37 -27.05 14.86
N LEU A 448 8.33 -25.72 14.69
CA LEU A 448 8.94 -25.05 13.53
C LEU A 448 10.42 -25.37 13.39
N VAL A 449 11.18 -25.21 14.47
CA VAL A 449 12.64 -25.44 14.48
C VAL A 449 12.96 -26.91 14.20
N ALA A 450 12.25 -27.84 14.85
CA ALA A 450 12.44 -29.27 14.63
C ALA A 450 12.16 -29.66 13.16
N ARG A 451 11.06 -29.18 12.60
CA ARG A 451 10.68 -29.46 11.20
C ARG A 451 11.61 -28.79 10.20
N TYR A 452 12.10 -27.58 10.47
CA TYR A 452 13.13 -26.93 9.66
C TYR A 452 14.37 -27.83 9.51
N HIS A 453 14.87 -28.39 10.62
CA HIS A 453 16.02 -29.30 10.59
C HIS A 453 15.72 -30.62 9.87
N ALA A 454 14.53 -31.20 10.09
CA ALA A 454 14.11 -32.43 9.43
C ALA A 454 13.98 -32.26 7.92
N LEU A 455 13.29 -31.21 7.47
CA LEU A 455 13.12 -30.86 6.06
C LEU A 455 14.48 -30.62 5.39
N ARG A 456 15.38 -29.90 6.06
CA ARG A 456 16.74 -29.67 5.53
C ARG A 456 17.48 -30.98 5.30
N ALA A 457 17.46 -31.89 6.29
CA ALA A 457 18.13 -33.19 6.17
C ALA A 457 17.51 -34.05 5.06
N ALA A 458 16.17 -34.05 4.93
CA ALA A 458 15.46 -34.76 3.88
C ALA A 458 15.80 -34.20 2.48
N GLU A 459 15.87 -32.88 2.36
CA GLU A 459 16.20 -32.20 1.11
C GLU A 459 17.65 -32.43 0.68
N ASP A 460 18.62 -32.32 1.61
CA ASP A 460 20.02 -32.62 1.30
C ASP A 460 20.18 -34.07 0.82
N LYS A 461 19.46 -35.04 1.40
CA LYS A 461 19.43 -36.42 0.91
C LYS A 461 18.84 -36.53 -0.50
N ARG A 462 17.76 -35.80 -0.79
CA ARG A 462 17.11 -35.78 -2.12
C ARG A 462 18.03 -35.18 -3.18
N ILE A 463 18.69 -34.07 -2.87
CA ILE A 463 19.65 -33.42 -3.78
C ILE A 463 20.88 -34.32 -3.96
N ALA A 464 21.39 -34.96 -2.91
CA ALA A 464 22.49 -35.92 -3.01
C ALA A 464 22.13 -37.10 -3.93
N GLN A 465 20.91 -37.64 -3.81
CA GLN A 465 20.41 -38.66 -4.72
C GLN A 465 20.37 -38.14 -6.17
N ARG A 466 19.89 -36.92 -6.39
CA ARG A 466 19.77 -36.35 -7.74
C ARG A 466 21.11 -35.99 -8.37
N MET A 467 22.03 -35.39 -7.62
CA MET A 467 23.31 -34.87 -8.13
C MET A 467 24.43 -35.92 -8.09
N GLY A 468 24.28 -36.99 -7.30
CA GLY A 468 25.30 -38.02 -7.15
C GLY A 468 26.63 -37.44 -6.67
N LYS A 469 27.73 -37.77 -7.35
CA LYS A 469 29.08 -37.29 -6.99
C LYS A 469 29.20 -35.76 -6.98
N ALA A 470 28.41 -35.06 -7.81
CA ALA A 470 28.44 -33.60 -7.86
C ALA A 470 28.03 -32.97 -6.53
N PHE A 471 27.11 -33.59 -5.77
CA PHE A 471 26.67 -33.07 -4.47
C PHE A 471 27.85 -32.85 -3.50
N ALA A 472 28.68 -33.88 -3.33
CA ALA A 472 29.83 -33.82 -2.43
C ALA A 472 30.98 -32.98 -2.99
N ARG A 473 31.21 -33.03 -4.31
CA ARG A 473 32.29 -32.26 -4.97
C ARG A 473 32.02 -30.76 -4.96
N GLU A 474 30.77 -30.38 -5.17
CA GLU A 474 30.30 -28.99 -5.12
C GLU A 474 29.94 -28.55 -3.69
N LYS A 475 29.98 -29.42 -2.68
CA LYS A 475 29.63 -29.06 -1.29
C LYS A 475 28.24 -28.39 -1.19
N ILE A 476 27.27 -28.91 -1.94
CA ILE A 476 25.91 -28.35 -1.98
C ILE A 476 25.29 -28.41 -0.59
N SER A 477 24.65 -27.32 -0.17
CA SER A 477 23.86 -27.28 1.07
C SER A 477 22.66 -26.37 0.89
N SER A 478 21.46 -26.92 1.10
CA SER A 478 20.24 -26.12 1.13
C SER A 478 19.91 -25.73 2.57
N LYS A 479 19.57 -24.47 2.81
CA LYS A 479 19.38 -23.93 4.16
C LYS A 479 18.23 -22.96 4.30
N VAL A 480 17.68 -22.47 3.19
CA VAL A 480 16.60 -21.48 3.22
C VAL A 480 15.35 -22.11 2.65
N ILE A 481 14.35 -22.30 3.52
CA ILE A 481 13.08 -22.89 3.18
C ILE A 481 12.12 -21.79 2.73
N PHE A 482 11.60 -21.94 1.52
CA PHE A 482 10.44 -21.21 1.05
C PHE A 482 9.22 -22.12 1.05
N SER A 483 8.04 -21.51 1.15
CA SER A 483 6.78 -22.21 0.94
C SER A 483 6.63 -22.76 -0.48
N ALA A 484 5.84 -23.82 -0.64
CA ALA A 484 5.49 -24.38 -1.93
C ALA A 484 4.07 -24.00 -2.37
N SER A 485 3.87 -23.89 -3.68
CA SER A 485 2.56 -23.75 -4.33
C SER A 485 2.45 -24.62 -5.57
N LYS A 486 1.21 -24.78 -6.02
CA LYS A 486 0.85 -25.52 -7.23
C LYS A 486 1.07 -24.73 -8.52
N ARG A 487 1.25 -23.40 -8.43
CA ARG A 487 1.28 -22.48 -9.58
C ARG A 487 2.64 -21.79 -9.69
N CYS A 488 3.28 -21.85 -10.86
CA CYS A 488 4.51 -21.11 -11.09
C CYS A 488 4.25 -19.61 -11.21
N GLY A 489 4.94 -18.76 -10.43
CA GLY A 489 5.04 -17.32 -10.70
C GLY A 489 6.29 -17.08 -11.54
N PRO A 490 6.20 -16.62 -12.81
CA PRO A 490 5.30 -15.56 -13.30
C PRO A 490 4.08 -16.02 -14.12
N ASN A 491 3.69 -17.31 -14.07
CA ASN A 491 2.70 -17.97 -14.94
C ASN A 491 3.18 -18.16 -16.39
N GLU A 492 4.49 -18.36 -16.57
CA GLU A 492 5.08 -18.69 -17.87
C GLU A 492 5.91 -19.96 -17.72
N ILE A 493 5.27 -21.10 -17.99
CA ILE A 493 5.89 -22.42 -17.80
C ILE A 493 7.18 -22.62 -18.62
N ARG A 494 7.33 -21.86 -19.71
CA ARG A 494 8.51 -21.85 -20.59
C ARG A 494 9.67 -21.01 -20.05
N SER A 495 9.49 -20.28 -18.95
CA SER A 495 10.54 -19.51 -18.29
C SER A 495 11.48 -20.41 -17.50
N VAL A 496 12.74 -19.97 -17.37
CA VAL A 496 13.71 -20.59 -16.45
C VAL A 496 13.16 -20.70 -15.02
N ALA A 497 12.25 -19.82 -14.61
CA ALA A 497 11.59 -19.89 -13.31
C ALA A 497 10.77 -21.18 -13.10
N CYS A 498 10.39 -21.89 -14.18
CA CYS A 498 9.43 -22.99 -14.13
C CYS A 498 9.98 -24.31 -14.71
N TYR A 499 10.48 -24.33 -15.95
CA TYR A 499 10.82 -25.60 -16.64
C TYR A 499 11.98 -26.42 -16.03
N PRO A 500 13.04 -25.82 -15.44
CA PRO A 500 14.12 -26.59 -14.82
C PRO A 500 13.74 -27.20 -13.46
N VAL A 501 12.61 -26.75 -12.88
CA VAL A 501 12.22 -27.09 -11.52
C VAL A 501 11.94 -28.60 -11.42
N PRO A 502 12.50 -29.31 -10.42
CA PRO A 502 12.22 -30.72 -10.15
C PRO A 502 10.75 -31.11 -10.15
N GLU A 503 10.49 -32.39 -10.45
CA GLU A 503 9.26 -33.04 -10.04
C GLU A 503 9.03 -32.91 -8.52
N SER A 504 7.76 -32.78 -8.16
CA SER A 504 7.34 -32.79 -6.76
C SER A 504 7.61 -34.18 -6.15
N PRO A 505 8.16 -34.25 -4.92
CA PRO A 505 8.35 -35.51 -4.21
C PRO A 505 7.04 -36.08 -3.62
N LEU A 506 5.91 -35.37 -3.75
CA LEU A 506 4.60 -35.87 -3.34
C LEU A 506 4.20 -37.12 -4.15
N PRO A 507 3.38 -38.03 -3.60
CA PRO A 507 2.91 -39.22 -4.33
C PRO A 507 2.32 -38.89 -5.71
N ASN A 508 2.64 -39.69 -6.73
CA ASN A 508 2.19 -39.48 -8.11
C ASN A 508 0.67 -39.70 -8.31
N ASP A 509 -0.02 -40.17 -7.28
CA ASP A 509 -1.45 -40.49 -7.25
C ASP A 509 -2.20 -39.75 -6.14
N ILE A 510 -1.59 -38.69 -5.55
CA ILE A 510 -2.16 -37.99 -4.38
C ILE A 510 -3.58 -37.44 -4.61
N TYR A 511 -3.92 -37.06 -5.85
CA TYR A 511 -5.27 -36.63 -6.26
C TYR A 511 -5.97 -37.67 -7.15
N GLY A 512 -5.55 -38.93 -7.10
CA GLY A 512 -6.07 -40.00 -7.95
C GLY A 512 -5.85 -39.72 -9.44
N ALA A 513 -6.88 -39.98 -10.25
CA ALA A 513 -6.81 -39.87 -11.72
C ALA A 513 -6.54 -38.45 -12.24
N VAL A 514 -6.79 -37.42 -11.43
CA VAL A 514 -6.57 -36.02 -11.83
C VAL A 514 -5.21 -35.46 -11.39
N THR A 515 -4.34 -36.29 -10.81
CA THR A 515 -3.00 -35.87 -10.36
C THR A 515 -2.16 -35.34 -11.54
N ASP A 516 -1.60 -34.15 -11.38
CA ASP A 516 -0.86 -33.39 -12.39
C ASP A 516 -1.64 -33.17 -13.72
N THR A 517 -2.97 -33.09 -13.62
CA THR A 517 -3.85 -32.71 -14.74
C THR A 517 -4.57 -31.39 -14.45
N MET A 518 -5.13 -30.80 -15.51
CA MET A 518 -5.93 -29.58 -15.43
C MET A 518 -7.44 -29.88 -15.25
N ASP A 519 -7.81 -31.16 -15.11
CA ASP A 519 -9.21 -31.66 -15.12
C ASP A 519 -9.88 -31.61 -13.73
N GLY A 520 -9.30 -30.88 -12.77
CA GLY A 520 -9.83 -30.70 -11.42
C GLY A 520 -10.91 -29.60 -11.32
N PRO A 521 -11.55 -29.44 -10.14
CA PRO A 521 -12.56 -28.39 -9.91
C PRO A 521 -12.04 -26.97 -10.13
N SER A 522 -10.73 -26.78 -10.02
CA SER A 522 -10.02 -25.65 -10.60
C SER A 522 -8.82 -26.17 -11.38
N GLN A 523 -8.34 -25.34 -12.30
CA GLN A 523 -7.19 -25.67 -13.17
C GLN A 523 -5.91 -26.01 -12.39
N TRP A 524 -5.83 -25.67 -11.10
CA TRP A 524 -4.68 -25.94 -10.26
C TRP A 524 -4.92 -27.07 -9.24
N ALA A 525 -6.17 -27.46 -9.01
CA ALA A 525 -6.51 -28.33 -7.89
C ALA A 525 -5.77 -29.66 -7.94
N GLY A 526 -5.69 -30.28 -9.13
CA GLY A 526 -5.02 -31.57 -9.33
C GLY A 526 -3.50 -31.51 -9.39
N LEU A 527 -2.86 -30.33 -9.35
CA LEU A 527 -1.41 -30.23 -9.47
C LEU A 527 -0.70 -30.44 -8.12
N ARG A 528 0.43 -31.13 -8.12
CA ARG A 528 1.28 -31.25 -6.92
C ARG A 528 2.06 -29.95 -6.66
N THR A 529 2.26 -29.62 -5.39
CA THR A 529 3.07 -28.44 -4.99
C THR A 529 4.52 -28.60 -5.48
N ARG A 530 5.01 -27.55 -6.14
CA ARG A 530 6.30 -27.57 -6.84
C ARG A 530 7.01 -26.22 -6.87
N HIS A 531 6.25 -25.14 -6.94
CA HIS A 531 6.77 -23.81 -7.19
C HIS A 531 6.91 -23.00 -5.91
N LEU A 532 7.91 -22.13 -5.86
CA LEU A 532 8.23 -21.33 -4.68
C LEU A 532 7.20 -20.21 -4.47
N VAL A 533 6.88 -19.93 -3.20
CA VAL A 533 6.15 -18.72 -2.79
C VAL A 533 6.93 -17.95 -1.73
N SER A 534 6.97 -16.63 -1.85
CA SER A 534 7.73 -15.71 -0.99
C SER A 534 6.95 -15.16 0.20
N GLY A 535 5.80 -15.72 0.57
CA GLY A 535 5.01 -15.24 1.72
C GLY A 535 5.46 -15.76 3.08
N PHE A 536 6.25 -16.84 3.10
CA PHE A 536 6.93 -17.35 4.28
C PHE A 536 8.28 -17.92 3.87
N VAL A 537 9.34 -17.44 4.54
CA VAL A 537 10.72 -17.86 4.31
C VAL A 537 11.42 -18.02 5.65
N VAL A 538 12.16 -19.11 5.85
CA VAL A 538 12.94 -19.35 7.07
C VAL A 538 14.33 -19.88 6.74
N GLY A 539 15.34 -19.36 7.44
CA GLY A 539 16.71 -19.83 7.33
C GLY A 539 17.68 -18.97 8.13
N PRO A 540 18.98 -19.30 8.14
CA PRO A 540 19.97 -18.53 8.86
C PRO A 540 20.09 -17.11 8.30
N VAL A 541 20.27 -16.11 9.16
CA VAL A 541 20.35 -14.68 8.77
C VAL A 541 21.38 -14.46 7.65
N LYS A 542 22.57 -15.08 7.74
CA LYS A 542 23.62 -14.91 6.72
C LYS A 542 23.23 -15.45 5.35
N ASP A 543 22.54 -16.59 5.31
CA ASP A 543 22.13 -17.27 4.08
C ASP A 543 20.93 -16.51 3.47
N MET A 544 19.98 -16.06 4.30
CA MET A 544 18.90 -15.14 3.92
C MET A 544 19.44 -13.85 3.31
N ARG A 545 20.43 -13.20 3.95
CA ARG A 545 21.06 -11.97 3.44
C ARG A 545 21.59 -12.15 2.03
N ARG A 546 22.32 -13.24 1.75
CA ARG A 546 22.86 -13.53 0.42
C ARG A 546 21.75 -13.64 -0.65
N ILE A 547 20.66 -14.34 -0.33
CA ILE A 547 19.52 -14.51 -1.23
C ILE A 547 18.85 -13.16 -1.50
N PHE A 548 18.55 -12.39 -0.45
CA PHE A 548 17.87 -11.09 -0.58
C PHE A 548 18.74 -10.04 -1.27
N GLN A 549 20.07 -10.07 -1.10
CA GLN A 549 21.00 -9.24 -1.87
C GLN A 549 20.92 -9.54 -3.38
N ARG A 550 20.84 -10.83 -3.75
CA ARG A 550 20.69 -11.22 -5.16
C ARG A 550 19.32 -10.81 -5.70
N ALA A 551 18.24 -11.06 -4.95
CA ALA A 551 16.90 -10.66 -5.33
C ALA A 551 16.79 -9.14 -5.51
N ASN A 552 17.37 -8.35 -4.59
CA ASN A 552 17.40 -6.90 -4.66
C ASN A 552 18.19 -6.41 -5.89
N ARG A 553 19.34 -7.01 -6.21
CA ARG A 553 20.08 -6.68 -7.44
C ARG A 553 19.28 -6.98 -8.70
N ASN A 554 18.61 -8.13 -8.76
CA ASN A 554 17.76 -8.49 -9.90
C ASN A 554 16.59 -7.50 -10.03
N MET A 555 15.96 -7.15 -8.91
CA MET A 555 14.89 -6.16 -8.83
C MET A 555 15.35 -4.77 -9.27
N VAL A 556 16.50 -4.28 -8.78
CA VAL A 556 17.06 -2.98 -9.17
C VAL A 556 17.38 -2.95 -10.66
N LYS A 557 18.07 -3.98 -11.20
CA LYS A 557 18.32 -4.09 -12.66
C LYS A 557 17.05 -4.06 -13.49
N CYS A 558 16.01 -4.73 -13.00
CA CYS A 558 14.70 -4.78 -13.62
C CYS A 558 14.04 -3.39 -13.64
N LEU A 559 14.12 -2.63 -12.53
CA LEU A 559 13.60 -1.27 -12.40
C LEU A 559 14.39 -0.23 -13.22
N GLU A 560 15.72 -0.39 -13.30
CA GLU A 560 16.63 0.48 -14.04
C GLU A 560 16.51 0.31 -15.57
N GLY A 561 15.93 -0.81 -16.02
CA GLY A 561 15.53 -1.01 -17.41
C GLY A 561 16.68 -1.38 -18.34
N ASP A 562 17.57 -2.29 -17.93
CA ASP A 562 18.62 -2.82 -18.80
C ASP A 562 18.00 -3.62 -19.97
N GLN A 563 17.66 -2.89 -21.05
CA GLN A 563 17.19 -3.41 -22.34
C GLN A 563 18.35 -3.90 -23.22
N LYS A 564 19.42 -4.45 -22.63
CA LYS A 564 20.46 -5.11 -23.43
C LYS A 564 20.08 -6.56 -23.70
N GLY A 565 19.26 -6.69 -24.74
CA GLY A 565 19.30 -7.79 -25.70
C GLY A 565 19.13 -9.19 -25.16
N ASP A 566 17.89 -9.64 -25.03
CA ASP A 566 17.54 -11.00 -25.47
C ASP A 566 16.18 -10.92 -26.17
N LYS A 567 16.22 -11.08 -27.50
CA LYS A 567 15.02 -11.34 -28.30
C LYS A 567 14.59 -12.76 -27.94
N TYR A 568 13.31 -12.92 -27.60
CA TYR A 568 12.63 -14.14 -27.11
C TYR A 568 12.49 -14.21 -25.56
N TYR A 569 11.24 -13.97 -25.11
CA TYR A 569 10.69 -14.29 -23.78
C TYR A 569 11.25 -13.61 -22.51
N LEU A 570 11.52 -12.30 -22.53
CA LEU A 570 11.51 -11.49 -21.29
C LEU A 570 10.32 -10.53 -21.30
N PRO A 571 9.10 -10.98 -20.94
CA PRO A 571 7.99 -10.06 -20.79
C PRO A 571 8.17 -9.27 -19.50
N LYS A 572 8.40 -7.96 -19.66
CA LYS A 572 8.02 -6.88 -18.73
C LYS A 572 8.32 -7.20 -17.26
N CYS A 573 9.44 -6.68 -16.77
CA CYS A 573 9.81 -6.56 -15.35
C CYS A 573 8.65 -6.92 -14.41
N HIS A 574 8.63 -8.18 -13.96
CA HIS A 574 7.47 -8.98 -13.59
C HIS A 574 6.41 -8.26 -12.73
N LYS A 575 5.52 -7.47 -13.36
CA LYS A 575 4.27 -6.85 -12.85
C LYS A 575 4.23 -6.43 -11.35
N GLY A 576 5.36 -6.09 -10.73
CA GLY A 576 5.46 -5.71 -9.31
C GLY A 576 5.39 -6.83 -8.26
N SER A 577 5.63 -8.10 -8.61
CA SER A 577 5.65 -9.22 -7.64
C SER A 577 7.08 -9.57 -7.20
N ASP A 578 7.31 -9.72 -5.90
CA ASP A 578 8.57 -10.24 -5.34
C ASP A 578 8.77 -11.74 -5.66
N GLN A 579 7.67 -12.51 -5.66
CA GLN A 579 7.67 -13.95 -5.88
C GLN A 579 8.35 -14.37 -7.19
N SER A 580 8.26 -13.57 -8.26
CA SER A 580 8.90 -13.89 -9.53
C SER A 580 10.42 -13.86 -9.46
N PHE A 581 11.02 -12.93 -8.70
CA PHE A 581 12.48 -12.85 -8.56
C PHE A 581 13.02 -14.09 -7.86
N PHE A 582 12.35 -14.54 -6.81
CA PHE A 582 12.74 -15.74 -6.08
C PHE A 582 12.48 -17.03 -6.90
N ASN A 583 11.40 -17.11 -7.67
CA ASN A 583 11.16 -18.25 -8.56
C ASN A 583 12.21 -18.32 -9.69
N GLU A 584 12.57 -17.19 -10.30
CA GLU A 584 13.63 -17.15 -11.31
C GLU A 584 14.97 -17.59 -10.71
N MET A 585 15.33 -17.08 -9.53
CA MET A 585 16.54 -17.52 -8.80
C MET A 585 16.51 -19.01 -8.50
N PHE A 586 15.38 -19.55 -8.04
CA PHE A 586 15.23 -20.98 -7.78
C PHE A 586 15.36 -21.81 -9.07
N GLY A 587 14.73 -21.38 -10.15
CA GLY A 587 14.87 -22.00 -11.47
C GLY A 587 16.32 -22.00 -11.99
N GLN A 588 17.02 -20.87 -11.87
CA GLN A 588 18.44 -20.74 -12.22
C GLN A 588 19.34 -21.68 -11.38
N GLN A 589 19.05 -21.81 -10.08
CA GLN A 589 19.73 -22.75 -9.20
C GLN A 589 19.53 -24.20 -9.65
N GLU A 590 18.28 -24.59 -9.94
CA GLU A 590 17.96 -25.96 -10.33
C GLU A 590 18.53 -26.31 -11.72
N TYR A 591 18.54 -25.36 -12.65
CA TYR A 591 19.24 -25.47 -13.93
C TYR A 591 20.74 -25.70 -13.71
N HIS A 592 21.39 -24.88 -12.90
CA HIS A 592 22.84 -25.00 -12.66
C HIS A 592 23.22 -26.26 -11.87
N ARG A 593 22.36 -26.74 -10.97
CA ARG A 593 22.57 -28.04 -10.31
C ARG A 593 22.58 -29.18 -11.32
N GLU A 594 21.80 -29.10 -12.38
CA GLU A 594 21.85 -30.07 -13.48
C GLU A 594 23.13 -29.91 -14.34
N VAL A 595 23.59 -28.68 -14.60
CA VAL A 595 24.89 -28.41 -15.25
C VAL A 595 26.03 -29.02 -14.44
N MET A 596 26.09 -28.77 -13.13
CA MET A 596 27.06 -29.36 -12.21
C MET A 596 26.98 -30.89 -12.20
N ARG A 597 25.76 -31.46 -12.16
CA ARG A 597 25.56 -32.91 -12.23
C ARG A 597 26.20 -33.47 -13.50
N ARG A 598 25.96 -32.86 -14.67
CA ARG A 598 26.53 -33.30 -15.97
C ARG A 598 28.04 -33.12 -16.04
N HIS A 599 28.56 -32.02 -15.50
CA HIS A 599 30.00 -31.72 -15.48
C HIS A 599 30.81 -32.81 -14.77
N HIS A 600 30.31 -33.33 -13.65
CA HIS A 600 31.02 -34.34 -12.85
C HIS A 600 30.88 -35.79 -13.32
N ARG A 601 30.26 -36.04 -14.48
CA ARG A 601 30.02 -37.39 -15.00
C ARG A 601 31.17 -37.87 -15.85
N ASN A 602 31.42 -39.18 -15.83
CA ASN A 602 32.37 -39.83 -16.73
C ASN A 602 31.71 -40.89 -17.62
N ALA A 603 32.50 -41.53 -18.50
CA ALA A 603 32.00 -42.58 -19.40
C ALA A 603 31.40 -43.78 -18.65
N TRP A 604 31.96 -44.13 -17.49
CA TRP A 604 31.47 -45.21 -16.63
C TRP A 604 30.10 -44.89 -16.03
N ASP A 605 29.86 -43.63 -15.67
CA ASP A 605 28.55 -43.18 -15.20
C ASP A 605 27.49 -43.35 -16.33
N ARG A 606 27.81 -43.04 -17.58
CA ARG A 606 26.87 -43.23 -18.70
C ARG A 606 26.53 -44.71 -18.94
N PHE A 607 27.52 -45.59 -18.84
CA PHE A 607 27.30 -47.03 -18.92
C PHE A 607 26.36 -47.54 -17.81
N LEU A 608 26.58 -47.10 -16.57
CA LEU A 608 25.76 -47.51 -15.43
C LEU A 608 24.30 -47.03 -15.50
N ASP A 609 23.98 -45.94 -16.22
CA ASP A 609 22.60 -45.48 -16.36
C ASP A 609 21.71 -46.52 -17.04
N GLY A 610 22.26 -47.27 -18.00
CA GLY A 610 21.54 -48.33 -18.70
C GLY A 610 21.29 -49.56 -17.83
N MET A 611 22.07 -49.76 -16.76
CA MET A 611 21.95 -50.91 -15.85
C MET A 611 21.13 -50.59 -14.60
N VAL A 612 21.31 -49.39 -14.02
CA VAL A 612 20.63 -48.97 -12.78
C VAL A 612 20.11 -47.54 -12.93
N PRO A 613 18.93 -47.34 -13.56
CA PRO A 613 18.40 -46.01 -13.89
C PRO A 613 18.03 -45.14 -12.68
N THR A 614 17.96 -45.72 -11.47
CA THR A 614 17.57 -45.04 -10.23
C THR A 614 18.75 -44.72 -9.31
N ARG A 615 19.98 -45.03 -9.72
CA ARG A 615 21.18 -44.76 -8.92
C ARG A 615 21.41 -43.25 -8.70
N PRO A 616 22.17 -42.86 -7.66
CA PRO A 616 22.51 -41.45 -7.46
C PRO A 616 23.22 -40.83 -8.67
N GLY A 617 22.75 -39.66 -9.10
CA GLY A 617 23.33 -38.92 -10.24
C GLY A 617 22.90 -39.41 -11.63
N ALA A 618 21.99 -40.40 -11.72
CA ALA A 618 21.40 -40.80 -13.00
C ALA A 618 20.59 -39.66 -13.66
N PRO A 619 20.45 -39.64 -15.00
CA PRO A 619 19.57 -38.72 -15.70
C PRO A 619 18.15 -38.77 -15.16
N ARG A 620 17.49 -37.61 -15.18
CA ARG A 620 16.07 -37.52 -14.83
C ARG A 620 15.24 -38.23 -15.89
N ARG A 621 14.16 -38.87 -15.46
CA ARG A 621 13.17 -39.38 -16.41
C ARG A 621 12.39 -38.19 -16.99
N PRO A 622 11.97 -38.27 -18.27
CA PRO A 622 11.05 -37.30 -18.82
C PRO A 622 9.78 -37.23 -17.98
N HIS A 623 9.31 -36.02 -17.73
CA HIS A 623 8.12 -35.79 -16.93
C HIS A 623 7.32 -34.63 -17.51
N LYS A 624 6.09 -34.46 -17.04
CA LYS A 624 5.24 -33.35 -17.46
C LYS A 624 5.17 -32.27 -16.40
N ILE A 625 5.13 -31.02 -16.85
CA ILE A 625 4.62 -29.91 -16.06
C ILE A 625 3.41 -29.38 -16.80
N GLU A 626 2.24 -29.48 -16.16
CA GLU A 626 0.96 -29.26 -16.84
C GLU A 626 0.89 -30.13 -18.11
N THR A 627 0.75 -29.52 -19.28
CA THR A 627 0.69 -30.22 -20.57
C THR A 627 2.05 -30.39 -21.26
N LEU A 628 3.14 -29.78 -20.74
CA LEU A 628 4.44 -29.76 -21.41
C LEU A 628 5.35 -30.89 -20.95
N LEU A 629 5.95 -31.61 -21.91
CA LEU A 629 6.97 -32.64 -21.66
C LEU A 629 8.34 -31.99 -21.45
N ILE A 630 8.95 -32.27 -20.30
CA ILE A 630 10.34 -31.93 -19.97
C ILE A 630 11.18 -33.18 -20.18
N ASP A 631 11.72 -33.34 -21.37
CA ASP A 631 12.61 -34.43 -21.77
C ASP A 631 14.07 -34.16 -21.41
N ASP A 632 14.52 -32.90 -21.52
CA ASP A 632 15.80 -32.44 -21.01
C ASP A 632 15.62 -31.11 -20.25
N PRO A 633 15.94 -31.02 -18.94
CA PRO A 633 15.82 -29.78 -18.17
C PRO A 633 16.81 -28.66 -18.53
N LEU A 634 17.85 -28.94 -19.35
CA LEU A 634 18.76 -27.92 -19.89
C LEU A 634 18.38 -27.47 -21.30
N ASN A 635 17.64 -28.30 -22.04
CA ASN A 635 17.26 -28.03 -23.43
C ASN A 635 15.99 -28.82 -23.81
N PRO A 636 14.82 -28.48 -23.25
CA PRO A 636 13.60 -29.22 -23.52
C PRO A 636 13.17 -29.08 -24.98
N SER A 637 12.44 -30.08 -25.48
CA SER A 637 11.98 -30.19 -26.87
C SER A 637 10.99 -29.11 -27.36
N PHE A 638 10.53 -28.22 -26.47
CA PHE A 638 9.67 -27.09 -26.83
C PHE A 638 10.44 -25.76 -26.79
N ASP A 639 9.91 -24.76 -27.46
CA ASP A 639 10.44 -23.39 -27.43
C ASP A 639 10.36 -22.80 -26.01
N HIS A 640 11.52 -22.47 -25.44
CA HIS A 640 11.71 -22.12 -24.03
C HIS A 640 12.69 -20.96 -23.85
N GLN A 641 12.67 -20.34 -22.67
CA GLN A 641 13.62 -19.30 -22.30
C GLN A 641 15.02 -19.92 -22.13
N LEU A 642 15.96 -19.45 -22.94
CA LEU A 642 17.36 -19.81 -22.81
C LEU A 642 17.97 -19.18 -21.56
N MET A 643 18.88 -19.93 -20.93
CA MET A 643 19.72 -19.37 -19.89
C MET A 643 20.77 -18.45 -20.50
N SER A 644 20.82 -17.21 -20.03
CA SER A 644 21.79 -16.20 -20.51
C SER A 644 23.24 -16.57 -20.21
N ASP A 645 23.47 -17.36 -19.17
CA ASP A 645 24.76 -17.96 -18.88
C ASP A 645 24.55 -19.44 -18.52
N PRO A 646 24.67 -20.36 -19.50
CA PRO A 646 24.36 -21.78 -19.34
C PRO A 646 25.56 -22.62 -18.87
N ASP A 647 26.74 -22.03 -18.74
CA ASP A 647 27.99 -22.76 -18.55
C ASP A 647 28.21 -23.18 -17.08
N TYR A 648 29.14 -24.12 -16.88
CA TYR A 648 29.55 -24.53 -15.55
C TYR A 648 30.41 -23.43 -14.90
N HIS A 649 30.07 -23.07 -13.66
CA HIS A 649 30.80 -22.07 -12.85
C HIS A 649 31.36 -22.68 -11.57
N VAL A 650 32.68 -22.63 -11.40
CA VAL A 650 33.37 -23.17 -10.21
C VAL A 650 33.05 -22.39 -8.92
N ASP A 651 32.63 -21.12 -9.06
CA ASP A 651 32.28 -20.24 -7.94
C ASP A 651 30.83 -20.44 -7.44
N GLN A 652 30.06 -21.28 -8.13
CA GLN A 652 28.68 -21.60 -7.81
C GLN A 652 27.79 -20.36 -7.63
N ARG A 653 28.00 -19.33 -8.45
CA ARG A 653 27.26 -18.07 -8.34
C ARG A 653 25.72 -18.17 -8.43
N TYR A 654 25.18 -19.29 -8.94
CA TYR A 654 23.74 -19.60 -8.99
C TYR A 654 23.28 -20.62 -7.93
N GLU A 655 24.16 -21.11 -7.07
CA GLU A 655 23.78 -21.94 -5.92
C GLU A 655 23.43 -21.05 -4.73
N PHE A 656 22.14 -20.87 -4.48
CA PHE A 656 21.61 -19.99 -3.44
C PHE A 656 21.25 -20.72 -2.14
N GLY A 657 21.25 -22.06 -2.14
CA GLY A 657 20.79 -22.85 -0.99
C GLY A 657 19.27 -22.78 -0.75
N ILE A 658 18.49 -22.43 -1.78
CA ILE A 658 17.02 -22.37 -1.73
C ILE A 658 16.44 -23.79 -1.76
N MET A 659 15.48 -24.06 -0.88
CA MET A 659 14.65 -25.26 -0.87
C MET A 659 13.17 -24.90 -0.71
N VAL A 660 12.29 -25.84 -1.08
CA VAL A 660 10.84 -25.65 -1.12
C VAL A 660 10.15 -26.68 -0.24
N ASP A 661 9.27 -26.24 0.65
CA ASP A 661 8.46 -27.09 1.54
C ASP A 661 7.33 -27.80 0.78
N HIS A 662 7.67 -28.83 0.02
CA HIS A 662 6.72 -29.56 -0.83
C HIS A 662 5.56 -30.18 -0.03
N PHE A 663 5.83 -30.67 1.18
CA PHE A 663 4.87 -31.43 1.99
C PHE A 663 4.00 -30.53 2.88
N SER A 664 4.23 -29.20 2.87
CA SER A 664 3.56 -28.23 3.74
C SER A 664 3.78 -28.52 5.23
N GLU A 665 4.97 -29.01 5.62
CA GLU A 665 5.28 -29.32 7.02
C GLU A 665 5.46 -28.07 7.87
N VAL A 666 6.03 -27.02 7.27
CA VAL A 666 6.24 -25.74 7.93
C VAL A 666 5.14 -24.76 7.54
N SER A 667 4.93 -24.53 6.23
CA SER A 667 3.98 -23.53 5.77
C SER A 667 3.12 -24.05 4.61
N HIS A 668 1.81 -23.94 4.78
CA HIS A 668 0.83 -24.30 3.76
C HIS A 668 0.22 -23.05 3.11
N GLN A 669 0.24 -22.99 1.78
CA GLN A 669 -0.38 -21.93 0.99
C GLN A 669 -1.84 -22.28 0.72
N THR A 670 -2.79 -21.40 1.01
CA THR A 670 -4.22 -21.67 0.75
C THR A 670 -4.63 -21.46 -0.71
N SER A 671 -4.03 -20.49 -1.40
CA SER A 671 -4.38 -20.16 -2.78
C SER A 671 -3.98 -21.31 -3.71
N ASN A 672 -4.95 -21.76 -4.52
CA ASN A 672 -4.86 -22.94 -5.40
C ASN A 672 -4.85 -24.30 -4.66
N ALA A 673 -4.81 -24.31 -3.33
CA ALA A 673 -4.81 -25.53 -2.49
C ALA A 673 -6.04 -25.60 -1.55
N LEU A 674 -7.09 -24.84 -1.85
CA LEU A 674 -8.34 -24.81 -1.06
C LEU A 674 -9.02 -26.19 -0.95
N HIS A 675 -8.73 -27.08 -1.88
CA HIS A 675 -9.26 -28.45 -1.93
C HIS A 675 -8.44 -29.45 -1.11
N ASP A 676 -7.35 -29.00 -0.49
CA ASP A 676 -6.39 -29.88 0.18
C ASP A 676 -6.48 -29.77 1.70
N THR A 677 -7.21 -28.79 2.22
CA THR A 677 -7.15 -28.41 3.63
C THR A 677 -8.50 -28.29 4.30
N THR A 678 -8.54 -28.65 5.58
CA THR A 678 -9.66 -28.38 6.48
C THR A 678 -9.21 -28.37 7.94
N PHE A 679 -10.07 -27.92 8.85
CA PHE A 679 -9.84 -28.12 10.29
C PHE A 679 -10.21 -29.55 10.69
N VAL A 680 -9.32 -30.22 11.43
CA VAL A 680 -9.50 -31.59 11.87
C VAL A 680 -9.29 -31.68 13.37
N ASN A 681 -10.26 -32.28 14.06
CA ASN A 681 -10.12 -32.85 15.38
C ASN A 681 -9.74 -34.33 15.21
N HIS A 682 -8.50 -34.66 15.55
CA HIS A 682 -7.91 -35.98 15.31
C HIS A 682 -8.46 -37.06 16.27
N SER A 683 -9.20 -36.67 17.32
CA SER A 683 -9.92 -37.58 18.20
C SER A 683 -11.28 -38.00 17.65
N ALA A 684 -11.75 -37.34 16.57
CA ALA A 684 -13.04 -37.61 15.94
C ALA A 684 -12.88 -38.27 14.55
N PRO A 685 -13.91 -39.00 14.05
CA PRO A 685 -13.88 -39.58 12.72
C PRO A 685 -13.64 -38.53 11.62
N LEU A 686 -12.76 -38.83 10.66
CA LEU A 686 -12.38 -37.87 9.61
C LEU A 686 -13.51 -37.57 8.61
N GLY A 687 -14.32 -38.58 8.25
CA GLY A 687 -15.35 -38.48 7.20
C GLY A 687 -16.30 -37.27 7.36
N PRO A 688 -17.02 -37.13 8.48
CA PRO A 688 -17.93 -35.99 8.68
C PRO A 688 -17.25 -34.62 8.68
N GLN A 689 -15.95 -34.55 9.00
CA GLN A 689 -15.18 -33.31 9.08
C GLN A 689 -14.73 -32.83 7.69
N VAL A 690 -14.45 -33.76 6.77
CA VAL A 690 -14.08 -33.44 5.37
C VAL A 690 -15.28 -33.15 4.48
N ASP A 691 -16.49 -33.55 4.89
CA ASP A 691 -17.75 -33.21 4.22
C ASP A 691 -18.16 -31.73 4.42
N LYS A 692 -17.58 -31.07 5.43
CA LYS A 692 -17.73 -29.63 5.71
C LYS A 692 -16.36 -28.93 5.64
N PRO A 693 -15.79 -28.79 4.43
CA PRO A 693 -14.45 -28.28 4.26
C PRO A 693 -14.34 -26.81 4.69
N ALA A 694 -13.20 -26.44 5.27
CA ALA A 694 -12.92 -25.09 5.76
C ALA A 694 -13.27 -23.99 4.74
N HIS A 695 -12.87 -24.17 3.48
CA HIS A 695 -13.07 -23.15 2.44
C HIS A 695 -14.39 -23.30 1.66
N GLY A 696 -15.28 -24.19 2.10
CA GLY A 696 -16.50 -24.55 1.35
C GLY A 696 -16.22 -25.31 0.05
N GLN A 697 -14.97 -25.72 -0.18
CA GLN A 697 -14.50 -26.41 -1.39
C GLN A 697 -14.32 -27.90 -1.13
N LYS A 698 -14.91 -28.75 -1.96
CA LYS A 698 -14.83 -30.21 -1.79
C LYS A 698 -13.39 -30.71 -1.86
N ILE A 699 -13.01 -31.60 -0.93
CA ILE A 699 -11.73 -32.31 -0.94
C ILE A 699 -11.68 -33.27 -2.14
N ILE A 700 -10.57 -33.25 -2.89
CA ILE A 700 -10.44 -34.01 -4.16
C ILE A 700 -9.51 -35.23 -4.07
N CYS A 701 -8.86 -35.43 -2.94
CA CYS A 701 -7.98 -36.55 -2.65
C CYS A 701 -8.66 -37.57 -1.73
N SER A 702 -8.00 -38.70 -1.49
CA SER A 702 -8.37 -39.58 -0.38
C SER A 702 -7.83 -38.99 0.93
N PRO A 703 -8.70 -38.44 1.81
CA PRO A 703 -8.25 -37.66 2.95
C PRO A 703 -7.58 -38.53 4.02
N ARG A 704 -6.51 -37.99 4.61
CA ARG A 704 -5.67 -38.57 5.64
C ARG A 704 -5.43 -37.48 6.69
N ALA A 705 -5.47 -37.84 7.96
CA ALA A 705 -5.14 -36.91 9.04
C ALA A 705 -4.48 -37.67 10.21
N PRO A 706 -3.34 -38.35 9.98
CA PRO A 706 -2.61 -38.98 11.07
C PRO A 706 -2.14 -37.92 12.06
N MET A 707 -2.11 -38.26 13.34
CA MET A 707 -1.52 -37.39 14.35
C MET A 707 0.02 -37.41 14.23
N PRO A 708 0.68 -36.26 14.01
CA PRO A 708 2.14 -36.20 13.92
C PRO A 708 2.81 -36.54 15.26
N ARG A 709 3.85 -37.39 15.24
CA ARG A 709 4.56 -37.83 16.47
C ARG A 709 5.17 -36.66 17.24
N ASP A 710 5.71 -35.69 16.52
CA ASP A 710 6.28 -34.46 17.08
C ASP A 710 5.25 -33.61 17.83
N LEU A 711 3.95 -33.76 17.56
CA LEU A 711 2.89 -33.14 18.33
C LEU A 711 2.41 -34.01 19.50
N VAL A 712 2.35 -35.34 19.34
CA VAL A 712 1.99 -36.26 20.45
C VAL A 712 2.92 -36.07 21.65
N ASP A 713 4.22 -35.90 21.38
CA ASP A 713 5.25 -35.76 22.41
C ASP A 713 5.44 -34.31 22.90
N SER A 714 4.76 -33.33 22.28
CA SER A 714 4.90 -31.92 22.59
C SER A 714 3.77 -31.40 23.46
N THR A 715 4.11 -30.70 24.55
CA THR A 715 3.11 -29.97 25.34
C THR A 715 3.01 -28.49 24.98
N GLY A 716 3.84 -27.98 24.05
CA GLY A 716 4.13 -26.55 23.91
C GLY A 716 2.90 -25.64 23.93
N GLY A 717 2.79 -24.81 24.97
CA GLY A 717 1.67 -23.90 25.20
C GLY A 717 0.43 -24.55 25.81
N LEU A 718 0.25 -25.86 25.68
CA LEU A 718 -0.87 -26.59 26.27
C LEU A 718 -0.78 -26.63 27.81
N GLU A 719 0.40 -26.46 28.43
CA GLU A 719 0.54 -26.25 29.89
C GLU A 719 -0.16 -25.02 30.43
N LEU A 720 -0.47 -24.05 29.57
CA LEU A 720 -1.08 -22.81 30.00
C LEU A 720 -2.60 -22.94 30.15
N PHE A 721 -3.20 -24.04 29.68
CA PHE A 721 -4.60 -24.35 29.96
C PHE A 721 -4.77 -24.83 31.41
N ALA A 722 -5.92 -24.49 32.02
CA ALA A 722 -6.21 -24.83 33.42
C ALA A 722 -6.09 -26.34 33.72
N GLU A 723 -5.57 -26.67 34.91
CA GLU A 723 -5.20 -28.03 35.31
C GLU A 723 -6.33 -29.08 35.21
N GLN A 724 -7.61 -28.66 35.31
CA GLN A 724 -8.76 -29.58 35.27
C GLN A 724 -9.35 -29.82 33.86
N GLY A 725 -8.80 -29.21 32.80
CA GLY A 725 -9.36 -29.28 31.44
C GLY A 725 -8.34 -29.21 30.31
N ARG A 726 -7.06 -29.55 30.59
CA ARG A 726 -5.95 -29.43 29.63
C ARG A 726 -6.20 -30.29 28.37
N PRO A 727 -6.39 -29.68 27.20
CA PRO A 727 -6.59 -30.43 25.97
C PRO A 727 -5.28 -31.07 25.53
N ARG A 728 -5.38 -32.23 24.87
CA ARG A 728 -4.28 -32.76 24.06
C ARG A 728 -4.42 -32.26 22.63
N TRP A 729 -3.32 -32.21 21.89
CA TRP A 729 -3.34 -31.75 20.49
C TRP A 729 -4.36 -32.51 19.63
N GLU A 730 -4.58 -33.81 19.87
CA GLU A 730 -5.55 -34.60 19.12
C GLU A 730 -7.00 -34.14 19.33
N GLN A 731 -7.28 -33.42 20.42
CA GLN A 731 -8.63 -32.96 20.77
C GLN A 731 -8.93 -31.57 20.22
N LEU A 732 -7.90 -30.87 19.73
CA LEU A 732 -8.00 -29.51 19.23
C LEU A 732 -8.33 -29.50 17.72
N PRO A 733 -9.07 -28.49 17.23
CA PRO A 733 -9.24 -28.28 15.80
C PRO A 733 -7.94 -27.76 15.19
N LEU A 734 -7.24 -28.60 14.43
CA LEU A 734 -5.99 -28.26 13.77
C LEU A 734 -6.20 -28.09 12.27
N TYR A 735 -5.73 -26.98 11.71
CA TYR A 735 -5.75 -26.74 10.28
C TYR A 735 -4.78 -27.70 9.61
N SER A 736 -5.31 -28.63 8.82
CA SER A 736 -4.59 -29.80 8.31
C SER A 736 -4.65 -29.86 6.80
N GLU A 737 -3.53 -30.15 6.16
CA GLU A 737 -3.47 -30.59 4.76
C GLU A 737 -3.81 -32.09 4.76
N VAL A 738 -5.01 -32.41 4.30
CA VAL A 738 -5.58 -33.75 4.41
C VAL A 738 -5.23 -34.66 3.22
N CYS A 739 -4.63 -34.16 2.15
CA CYS A 739 -4.26 -35.00 1.02
C CYS A 739 -2.93 -35.74 1.24
N ASN A 740 -2.01 -35.10 1.92
CA ASN A 740 -0.72 -35.58 2.36
C ASN A 740 -0.73 -35.97 3.84
N GLY A 741 -1.72 -35.50 4.62
CA GLY A 741 -1.90 -35.87 6.03
C GLY A 741 -0.93 -35.15 6.96
N VAL A 742 -0.69 -33.87 6.71
CA VAL A 742 0.27 -33.03 7.44
C VAL A 742 -0.48 -31.89 8.13
N ILE A 743 -0.04 -31.54 9.34
CA ILE A 743 -0.55 -30.39 10.08
C ILE A 743 0.50 -29.28 9.99
N PRO A 744 0.40 -28.28 9.09
CA PRO A 744 1.41 -27.24 8.95
C PRO A 744 1.60 -26.44 10.24
N VAL A 745 2.82 -25.93 10.49
CA VAL A 745 3.03 -24.94 11.57
C VAL A 745 2.28 -23.64 11.27
N VAL A 746 2.30 -23.25 10.00
CA VAL A 746 1.81 -21.98 9.50
C VAL A 746 0.80 -22.18 8.37
N ALA A 747 -0.34 -21.50 8.45
CA ALA A 747 -1.27 -21.33 7.33
C ALA A 747 -1.04 -19.97 6.68
N HIS A 748 -0.83 -19.94 5.36
CA HIS A 748 -0.64 -18.72 4.59
C HIS A 748 -1.82 -18.46 3.65
N HIS A 749 -2.61 -17.46 3.99
CA HIS A 749 -3.86 -17.06 3.35
C HIS A 749 -3.64 -16.18 2.11
N ASN A 750 -2.76 -16.59 1.20
CA ASN A 750 -2.30 -15.83 0.03
C ASN A 750 -3.31 -15.68 -1.12
N TRP A 751 -4.60 -15.82 -0.84
CA TRP A 751 -5.66 -15.63 -1.82
C TRP A 751 -6.04 -14.16 -1.95
N VAL A 752 -6.52 -13.74 -3.14
CA VAL A 752 -6.99 -12.36 -3.38
C VAL A 752 -8.24 -12.07 -2.55
N ASN A 753 -9.12 -13.06 -2.37
CA ASN A 753 -10.27 -12.94 -1.50
C ASN A 753 -9.89 -13.34 -0.07
N LYS A 754 -9.88 -12.36 0.83
CA LYS A 754 -9.52 -12.54 2.25
C LYS A 754 -10.69 -12.90 3.14
N LYS A 755 -11.94 -12.87 2.65
CA LYS A 755 -13.14 -13.21 3.46
C LYS A 755 -13.03 -14.54 4.22
N PRO A 756 -12.41 -15.61 3.68
CA PRO A 756 -12.27 -16.86 4.42
C PRO A 756 -11.47 -16.72 5.72
N ILE A 757 -10.51 -15.80 5.79
CA ILE A 757 -9.70 -15.52 7.01
C ILE A 757 -10.65 -15.23 8.16
N ASP A 758 -11.56 -14.26 7.99
CA ASP A 758 -12.51 -13.85 9.01
C ASP A 758 -13.44 -15.00 9.44
N THR A 759 -13.88 -15.83 8.48
CA THR A 759 -14.79 -16.95 8.77
C THR A 759 -14.11 -18.15 9.42
N LEU A 760 -12.81 -18.33 9.17
CA LEU A 760 -12.04 -19.48 9.65
C LEU A 760 -11.27 -19.19 10.92
N TRP A 761 -10.97 -17.93 11.21
CA TRP A 761 -10.29 -17.50 12.43
C TRP A 761 -10.95 -18.01 13.73
N PRO A 762 -12.30 -18.05 13.86
CA PRO A 762 -12.96 -18.68 15.01
C PRO A 762 -12.71 -20.19 15.17
N SER A 763 -12.22 -20.88 14.12
CA SER A 763 -11.93 -22.31 14.15
C SER A 763 -10.54 -22.64 14.71
N MET A 764 -9.67 -21.64 14.89
CA MET A 764 -8.35 -21.83 15.47
C MET A 764 -8.46 -22.24 16.93
N TRP A 765 -7.68 -23.25 17.34
CA TRP A 765 -7.82 -23.88 18.66
C TRP A 765 -7.57 -22.96 19.86
N TRP A 766 -6.79 -21.88 19.67
CA TRP A 766 -6.52 -20.89 20.71
C TRP A 766 -7.53 -19.73 20.70
N THR A 767 -8.39 -19.63 19.68
CA THR A 767 -9.45 -18.61 19.65
C THR A 767 -10.47 -18.89 20.74
N GLY A 768 -10.84 -17.87 21.52
CA GLY A 768 -11.63 -18.02 22.76
C GLY A 768 -10.82 -18.41 24.01
N HIS A 769 -9.54 -18.75 23.86
CA HIS A 769 -8.64 -19.10 24.96
C HIS A 769 -7.40 -18.19 25.04
N ALA A 770 -7.10 -17.42 24.00
CA ALA A 770 -5.87 -16.64 23.88
C ALA A 770 -5.63 -15.68 25.07
N ARG A 771 -6.68 -15.02 25.60
CA ARG A 771 -6.56 -14.15 26.78
C ARG A 771 -6.16 -14.96 28.02
N GLN A 772 -6.79 -16.12 28.22
CA GLN A 772 -6.49 -17.02 29.33
C GLN A 772 -5.06 -17.55 29.23
N LEU A 773 -4.60 -17.91 28.03
CA LEU A 773 -3.23 -18.37 27.79
C LEU A 773 -2.20 -17.25 28.08
N LEU A 774 -2.48 -16.01 27.64
CA LEU A 774 -1.64 -14.86 27.95
C LEU A 774 -1.57 -14.59 29.46
N GLU A 775 -2.71 -14.60 30.15
CA GLU A 775 -2.76 -14.37 31.60
C GLU A 775 -2.13 -15.50 32.40
N ALA A 776 -2.31 -16.77 31.99
CA ALA A 776 -1.61 -17.90 32.56
C ALA A 776 -0.09 -17.76 32.41
N ARG A 777 0.38 -17.27 31.25
CA ARG A 777 1.80 -16.98 31.03
C ARG A 777 2.29 -15.81 31.91
N ARG A 778 1.50 -14.74 32.03
CA ARG A 778 1.78 -13.60 32.92
C ARG A 778 1.82 -14.01 34.39
N ALA A 779 1.01 -14.99 34.80
CA ALA A 779 0.99 -15.52 36.16
C ALA A 779 2.26 -16.30 36.54
N GLN A 780 3.00 -16.83 35.55
CA GLN A 780 4.29 -17.51 35.76
C GLN A 780 5.47 -16.54 35.93
N ALA A 781 5.29 -15.24 35.69
CA ALA A 781 6.35 -14.26 35.85
C ALA A 781 6.79 -14.12 37.32
N LYS A 782 8.10 -13.98 37.54
CA LYS A 782 8.71 -13.95 38.89
C LYS A 782 8.43 -12.65 39.63
N ASP A 783 8.20 -11.55 38.91
CA ASP A 783 7.90 -10.24 39.48
C ASP A 783 6.99 -9.39 38.58
N LYS A 784 6.64 -8.20 39.07
CA LYS A 784 5.74 -7.25 38.38
C LYS A 784 6.35 -6.66 37.11
N ILE A 785 7.68 -6.56 37.02
CA ILE A 785 8.37 -6.03 35.84
C ILE A 785 8.30 -7.09 34.76
N GLU A 786 8.75 -8.31 35.04
CA GLU A 786 8.67 -9.44 34.11
C GLU A 786 7.23 -9.65 33.63
N ARG A 787 6.24 -9.60 34.54
CA ARG A 787 4.82 -9.74 34.20
C ARG A 787 4.34 -8.73 33.15
N LYS A 788 4.76 -7.47 33.25
CA LYS A 788 4.38 -6.43 32.28
C LYS A 788 5.01 -6.64 30.90
N HIS A 789 6.17 -7.28 30.84
CA HIS A 789 6.90 -7.52 29.59
C HIS A 789 6.51 -8.85 28.93
N VAL A 790 5.74 -9.72 29.58
CA VAL A 790 5.19 -10.93 28.95
C VAL A 790 4.29 -10.54 27.77
N GLY A 791 4.63 -11.02 26.58
CA GLY A 791 3.97 -10.67 25.32
C GLY A 791 4.46 -9.36 24.68
N GLY A 792 5.42 -8.67 25.31
CA GLY A 792 6.07 -7.49 24.77
C GLY A 792 7.20 -7.78 23.78
N VAL A 793 7.75 -6.72 23.17
CA VAL A 793 8.89 -6.80 22.24
C VAL A 793 9.88 -5.65 22.49
N ASP A 794 11.17 -5.94 22.39
CA ASP A 794 12.21 -4.91 22.38
C ASP A 794 12.37 -4.35 20.96
N THR A 795 12.32 -3.02 20.83
CA THR A 795 12.55 -2.34 19.55
C THR A 795 14.04 -2.20 19.25
N ASP A 796 14.35 -1.98 17.98
CA ASP A 796 15.68 -1.62 17.47
C ASP A 796 16.24 -0.29 18.03
N THR A 797 15.38 0.54 18.62
CA THR A 797 15.74 1.76 19.35
C THR A 797 16.04 1.51 20.83
N GLY A 798 15.99 0.26 21.30
CA GLY A 798 16.20 -0.10 22.70
C GLY A 798 15.02 0.24 23.61
N LYS A 799 13.84 0.53 23.05
CA LYS A 799 12.60 0.71 23.81
C LYS A 799 11.95 -0.66 23.97
N SER A 800 11.66 -1.06 25.20
CA SER A 800 10.81 -2.23 25.41
C SER A 800 9.35 -1.81 25.32
N LEU A 801 8.58 -2.44 24.43
CA LEU A 801 7.14 -2.29 24.32
C LEU A 801 6.50 -3.45 25.08
N THR A 802 5.64 -3.15 26.03
CA THR A 802 4.82 -4.16 26.72
C THR A 802 3.72 -4.67 25.78
N TRP A 803 3.07 -5.79 26.14
CA TRP A 803 1.87 -6.22 25.41
C TRP A 803 0.81 -5.12 25.36
N ASP A 804 0.63 -4.38 26.46
CA ASP A 804 -0.38 -3.31 26.53
C ASP A 804 -0.01 -2.11 25.63
N ASP A 805 1.28 -1.91 25.33
CA ASP A 805 1.74 -0.94 24.31
C ASP A 805 1.47 -1.43 22.88
N LEU A 806 1.56 -2.75 22.65
CA LEU A 806 1.39 -3.38 21.33
C LEU A 806 -0.08 -3.62 20.98
N CYS A 807 -0.90 -3.97 21.98
CA CYS A 807 -2.31 -4.23 21.88
C CYS A 807 -3.05 -3.45 22.99
N PRO A 808 -3.30 -2.15 22.76
CA PRO A 808 -4.09 -1.33 23.69
C PRO A 808 -5.46 -1.96 23.99
N ALA A 809 -6.00 -1.69 25.19
CA ALA A 809 -7.23 -2.31 25.69
C ALA A 809 -8.43 -2.19 24.73
N GLU A 810 -8.51 -1.11 23.95
CA GLU A 810 -9.57 -0.90 22.96
C GLU A 810 -9.56 -1.91 21.80
N TRP A 811 -8.42 -2.54 21.51
CA TRP A 811 -8.22 -3.55 20.47
C TRP A 811 -8.29 -4.98 21.01
N GLU A 812 -8.28 -5.18 22.33
CA GLU A 812 -8.31 -6.51 22.94
C GLU A 812 -9.50 -7.35 22.47
N LYS A 813 -10.67 -6.74 22.27
CA LYS A 813 -11.87 -7.44 21.79
C LYS A 813 -11.76 -7.97 20.35
N ASP A 814 -10.86 -7.37 19.56
CA ASP A 814 -10.64 -7.75 18.17
C ASP A 814 -9.55 -8.84 18.09
N VAL A 815 -8.66 -8.90 19.10
CA VAL A 815 -7.57 -9.90 19.22
C VAL A 815 -8.02 -11.13 20.01
N PHE A 816 -8.67 -10.93 21.14
CA PHE A 816 -9.26 -11.95 21.99
C PHE A 816 -10.76 -12.03 21.69
N LEU A 817 -11.15 -13.04 20.89
CA LEU A 817 -12.54 -13.34 20.58
C LEU A 817 -13.21 -14.21 21.67
N ASP A 818 -12.91 -13.91 22.94
CA ASP A 818 -13.37 -14.66 24.11
C ASP A 818 -14.68 -14.14 24.74
#